data_AF-B3PEH3-F1
#
_entry.id   AF-B3PEH3-F1
#
_cell.length_a   1.000
_cell.length_b   1.000
_cell.length_c   1.000
_cell.angle_alpha   90.00
_cell.angle_beta   90.00
_cell.angle_gamma   90.00
#
_symmetry.space_group_name_H-M   'P 1'
#
loop_
_entity.id
_entity.type
_entity.pdbx_description
1 polymer ?
#
loop_
_entity_poly.entity_id
_entity_poly.type
_entity_poly.pdbx_seq_one_letter_code
_entity_poly.pdbx_strand_id
1 'polypeptide(L)'
;MKIVNTTRPLLRPLALVASLLVVGLLSACGSGSGSEVKPNTPPPPPAGGGFTYNGKPATTSDITKFQNELWLNIAREDRCGGCHQTQAPTFARGDDINLAYAAVIDNSLVNLTDPGSSRLVTKVVGGHNCWRADPVACGDDMTTWINRWAGPRETSANDITLKAPEDREIANTRSFPVDNSGFAATVYPLLTQYCAGCHSESSATRQQPYLASQDVAVAYQASRSKIRLDNPSQSRLVQRLRADSHNCWSGNCANDANEMQSAIQAFANGIPEVEVDPDLVVSKAVGLGDAFVLSSGGRIDSDIIAKYEFKTGKGTVAFDTSGIDPVADLGLIGNVAWSSAWGIKLADNGRAQATVAGSRKLYDLLRGTGEYSIETWVIPDNVDQGMNNENPARIVSYSASTNERNFTLGQYDYNYVAMNRTNQSNANGEPVLATNDNDQRVQASLQHVVVTFDPVNGRRLYVNGEFTGDQDPSAGAVLRDWDNGYALVVGNEVSANRPWKGSVRFLAIHKHAITAEAIATNFEVGVGAKYLLLFNVSDLIDLPGSYIVFEVQQIDDFGYQFATPFFTNLNDAEPAGDIPLKGIRIGVNGTEAPVGQVFGHIDTLISAASIVDGRQLLSPLGTVVEAKSGPEEDLFFLTFDQIGANLYNREIPAAPAPADPADIPDQPRLGLRDFGEINASLAQMTGILATHTQVAATYEKVKQQLPTLTNLDGFLAAQQMGITQLTVAYCNALVDSSAARALVFPGFDFSAGASTAFNTATKREQIIEPLLARLLASELADGDNPDSPLAEQADPAALRLELNQLIDNMTSCGGSCASDRTLTTVKASCAAALGSAVMLLQ
;
A
#
# COMPACT_ATOMS: atom_id res chain seq x y z
N MET A 1 45.42 88.72 -27.03
CA MET A 1 46.46 89.14 -28.00
C MET A 1 46.60 88.03 -29.03
N LYS A 2 46.48 88.35 -30.34
CA LYS A 2 46.42 87.44 -31.51
C LYS A 2 45.15 86.54 -31.56
N ILE A 3 44.26 86.55 -32.58
CA ILE A 3 44.35 86.44 -34.07
C ILE A 3 44.45 84.96 -34.52
N VAL A 4 43.68 84.40 -35.48
CA VAL A 4 42.48 84.78 -36.31
C VAL A 4 41.87 83.48 -36.92
N ASN A 5 40.64 83.56 -37.47
CA ASN A 5 39.93 82.68 -38.45
C ASN A 5 40.74 81.55 -39.17
N THR A 6 40.16 80.45 -39.69
CA THR A 6 38.84 80.20 -40.34
C THR A 6 38.29 78.78 -39.97
N THR A 7 37.19 78.19 -40.48
CA THR A 7 36.19 78.46 -41.54
C THR A 7 34.82 77.82 -41.17
N ARG A 8 33.86 77.72 -42.10
CA ARG A 8 32.68 76.79 -42.06
C ARG A 8 32.79 75.76 -43.20
N PRO A 9 32.07 74.62 -43.15
CA PRO A 9 30.76 74.58 -43.82
C PRO A 9 29.64 73.92 -42.99
N LEU A 10 28.39 74.03 -43.49
CA LEU A 10 27.20 73.43 -42.91
C LEU A 10 27.17 71.90 -43.15
N LEU A 11 26.77 71.10 -42.15
CA LEU A 11 26.19 69.75 -42.34
C LEU A 11 25.61 69.17 -41.02
N ARG A 12 24.47 69.69 -40.56
CA ARG A 12 23.54 69.00 -39.63
C ARG A 12 22.12 69.42 -40.02
N PRO A 13 21.28 68.46 -40.49
CA PRO A 13 20.40 67.80 -39.52
C PRO A 13 20.20 66.29 -39.78
N LEU A 14 21.27 65.49 -39.89
CA LEU A 14 21.11 64.02 -39.74
C LEU A 14 20.96 63.59 -38.27
N ALA A 15 21.43 64.41 -37.32
CA ALA A 15 21.40 64.08 -35.89
C ALA A 15 20.02 64.23 -35.22
N LEU A 16 19.07 64.97 -35.81
CA LEU A 16 17.73 65.14 -35.22
C LEU A 16 16.72 64.07 -35.68
N VAL A 17 16.95 63.45 -36.84
CA VAL A 17 16.13 62.33 -37.34
C VAL A 17 16.51 61.01 -36.65
N ALA A 18 17.81 60.82 -36.37
CA ALA A 18 18.30 59.64 -35.65
C ALA A 18 17.74 59.53 -34.21
N SER A 19 17.53 60.65 -33.51
CA SER A 19 17.00 60.63 -32.14
C SER A 19 15.49 60.36 -32.04
N LEU A 20 14.70 60.61 -33.09
CA LEU A 20 13.28 60.22 -33.10
C LEU A 20 13.05 58.75 -33.50
N LEU A 21 13.96 58.12 -34.25
CA LEU A 21 13.81 56.71 -34.62
C LEU A 21 14.14 55.74 -33.47
N VAL A 22 15.01 56.13 -32.53
CA VAL A 22 15.47 55.23 -31.44
C VAL A 22 14.48 55.16 -30.27
N VAL A 23 13.65 56.19 -30.06
CA VAL A 23 12.58 56.16 -29.03
C VAL A 23 11.39 55.29 -29.47
N GLY A 24 11.19 55.09 -30.78
CA GLY A 24 10.13 54.23 -31.33
C GLY A 24 10.44 52.72 -31.32
N LEU A 25 11.67 52.30 -31.00
CA LEU A 25 12.12 50.90 -31.06
C LEU A 25 12.38 50.25 -29.69
N LEU A 26 12.09 50.94 -28.59
CA LEU A 26 12.31 50.45 -27.22
C LEU A 26 11.03 50.21 -26.40
N SER A 27 9.85 50.30 -27.02
CA SER A 27 8.56 49.96 -26.40
C SER A 27 8.04 48.55 -26.74
N ALA A 28 8.93 47.64 -27.20
CA ALA A 28 8.56 46.33 -27.76
C ALA A 28 9.01 45.12 -26.91
N CYS A 29 9.55 45.33 -25.70
CA CYS A 29 9.88 44.27 -24.75
C CYS A 29 9.18 44.50 -23.40
N GLY A 30 7.85 44.46 -23.40
CA GLY A 30 7.03 44.30 -22.20
C GLY A 30 6.57 42.86 -22.09
N SER A 31 6.84 42.20 -20.95
CA SER A 31 6.41 40.83 -20.69
C SER A 31 4.89 40.74 -20.51
N GLY A 32 4.19 40.42 -21.59
CA GLY A 32 2.73 40.27 -21.62
C GLY A 32 2.31 39.10 -22.50
N SER A 33 2.58 37.87 -22.08
CA SER A 33 2.05 36.65 -22.72
C SER A 33 0.59 36.40 -22.35
N GLY A 34 -0.23 37.46 -22.40
CA GLY A 34 -1.69 37.38 -22.39
C GLY A 34 -2.17 37.32 -23.83
N SER A 35 -2.21 36.12 -24.41
CA SER A 35 -3.05 35.92 -25.59
C SER A 35 -4.49 36.15 -25.15
N GLU A 36 -5.14 37.17 -25.72
CA GLU A 36 -6.59 37.32 -25.58
C GLU A 36 -7.26 36.04 -26.10
N VAL A 37 -7.84 35.26 -25.18
CA VAL A 37 -8.77 34.21 -25.54
C VAL A 37 -10.00 34.92 -26.11
N LYS A 38 -10.04 35.07 -27.44
CA LYS A 38 -11.26 35.46 -28.13
C LYS A 38 -12.32 34.43 -27.77
N PRO A 39 -13.49 34.83 -27.22
CA PRO A 39 -14.59 33.91 -27.07
C PRO A 39 -14.88 33.30 -28.44
N ASN A 40 -14.85 31.98 -28.53
CA ASN A 40 -15.30 31.31 -29.75
C ASN A 40 -16.72 31.79 -30.03
N THR A 41 -16.98 32.22 -31.28
CA THR A 41 -18.35 32.39 -31.75
C THR A 41 -19.12 31.11 -31.42
N PRO A 42 -20.36 31.19 -30.87
CA PRO A 42 -21.11 30.00 -30.53
C PRO A 42 -21.10 29.02 -31.70
N PRO A 43 -20.67 27.75 -31.50
CA PRO A 43 -20.81 26.77 -32.54
C PRO A 43 -22.30 26.66 -32.91
N PRO A 44 -22.64 26.18 -34.13
CA PRO A 44 -24.00 25.79 -34.43
C PRO A 44 -24.54 24.90 -33.29
N PRO A 45 -25.84 25.01 -32.93
CA PRO A 45 -26.41 24.14 -31.91
C PRO A 45 -26.08 22.68 -32.25
N PRO A 46 -25.71 21.85 -31.25
CA PRO A 46 -25.17 20.53 -31.51
C PRO A 46 -26.12 19.73 -32.39
N ALA A 47 -25.57 19.07 -33.42
CA ALA A 47 -26.29 18.12 -34.25
C ALA A 47 -26.55 16.80 -33.51
N GLY A 48 -26.99 16.89 -32.25
CA GLY A 48 -27.53 15.80 -31.45
C GLY A 48 -29.04 15.93 -31.43
N GLY A 49 -29.69 15.63 -32.55
CA GLY A 49 -31.15 15.57 -32.61
C GLY A 49 -31.65 14.53 -31.62
N GLY A 50 -32.46 14.93 -30.65
CA GLY A 50 -32.98 14.03 -29.62
C GLY A 50 -33.75 12.87 -30.24
N PHE A 51 -33.15 11.68 -30.21
CA PHE A 51 -33.77 10.45 -30.66
C PHE A 51 -35.02 10.19 -29.80
N THR A 52 -36.19 10.51 -30.36
CA THR A 52 -37.46 10.54 -29.62
C THR A 52 -38.29 9.34 -29.99
N TYR A 53 -38.70 8.56 -28.97
CA TYR A 53 -39.59 7.43 -29.17
C TYR A 53 -41.02 7.89 -29.52
N ASN A 54 -41.58 7.39 -30.63
CA ASN A 54 -42.90 7.76 -31.14
C ASN A 54 -43.86 6.56 -31.33
N GLY A 55 -43.47 5.36 -30.89
CA GLY A 55 -44.27 4.15 -31.00
C GLY A 55 -45.25 3.96 -29.84
N LYS A 56 -45.78 2.73 -29.67
CA LYS A 56 -46.71 2.42 -28.57
C LYS A 56 -46.03 2.55 -27.20
N PRO A 57 -46.69 3.16 -26.18
CA PRO A 57 -46.09 3.36 -24.87
C PRO A 57 -45.76 2.03 -24.17
N ALA A 58 -44.79 2.09 -23.24
CA ALA A 58 -44.46 1.01 -22.34
C ALA A 58 -45.66 0.60 -21.47
N THR A 59 -45.87 -0.71 -21.33
CA THR A 59 -46.98 -1.27 -20.53
C THR A 59 -46.63 -1.57 -19.07
N THR A 60 -45.34 -1.54 -18.71
CA THR A 60 -44.85 -1.72 -17.33
C THR A 60 -43.78 -0.69 -16.98
N SER A 61 -43.52 -0.50 -15.68
CA SER A 61 -42.44 0.36 -15.18
C SER A 61 -41.05 -0.14 -15.63
N ASP A 62 -40.86 -1.46 -15.71
CA ASP A 62 -39.60 -2.03 -16.17
C ASP A 62 -39.38 -1.84 -17.68
N ILE A 63 -40.44 -1.93 -18.51
CA ILE A 63 -40.34 -1.60 -19.94
C ILE A 63 -40.03 -0.09 -20.12
N THR A 64 -40.59 0.79 -19.28
CA THR A 64 -40.20 2.21 -19.25
C THR A 64 -38.72 2.39 -18.88
N LYS A 65 -38.21 1.58 -17.95
CA LYS A 65 -36.80 1.63 -17.52
C LYS A 65 -35.86 1.11 -18.60
N PHE A 66 -36.17 -0.03 -19.20
CA PHE A 66 -35.52 -0.54 -20.42
C PHE A 66 -35.50 0.52 -21.54
N GLN A 67 -36.63 1.19 -21.76
CA GLN A 67 -36.76 2.23 -22.78
C GLN A 67 -35.74 3.35 -22.54
N ASN A 68 -35.71 3.89 -21.33
CA ASN A 68 -34.94 5.07 -20.97
C ASN A 68 -33.44 4.79 -20.84
N GLU A 69 -33.08 3.69 -20.20
CA GLU A 69 -31.68 3.39 -19.86
C GLU A 69 -30.92 2.69 -21.00
N LEU A 70 -31.59 1.80 -21.76
CA LEU A 70 -30.95 0.99 -22.79
C LEU A 70 -31.46 1.30 -24.21
N TRP A 71 -32.77 1.25 -24.44
CA TRP A 71 -33.32 1.29 -25.80
C TRP A 71 -33.03 2.62 -26.53
N LEU A 72 -33.26 3.76 -25.88
CA LEU A 72 -32.96 5.10 -26.44
C LEU A 72 -31.47 5.27 -26.83
N ASN A 73 -30.59 4.49 -26.22
CA ASN A 73 -29.16 4.50 -26.49
C ASN A 73 -28.79 3.59 -27.66
N ILE A 74 -29.37 2.39 -27.77
CA ILE A 74 -28.99 1.41 -28.82
C ILE A 74 -29.78 1.55 -30.12
N ALA A 75 -31.00 2.09 -30.08
CA ALA A 75 -31.92 2.10 -31.22
C ALA A 75 -31.70 3.26 -32.22
N ARG A 76 -30.65 4.05 -32.03
CA ARG A 76 -30.21 5.07 -32.98
C ARG A 76 -29.67 4.46 -34.27
N GLU A 77 -29.76 5.21 -35.36
CA GLU A 77 -29.34 4.78 -36.71
C GLU A 77 -27.82 4.54 -36.81
N ASP A 78 -27.02 5.32 -36.09
CA ASP A 78 -25.56 5.21 -35.98
C ASP A 78 -25.08 4.04 -35.08
N ARG A 79 -26.02 3.24 -34.54
CA ARG A 79 -25.78 2.14 -33.60
C ARG A 79 -26.59 0.91 -34.03
N CYS A 80 -27.10 0.12 -33.09
CA CYS A 80 -27.85 -1.11 -33.40
C CYS A 80 -29.14 -0.86 -34.20
N GLY A 81 -29.73 0.32 -34.07
CA GLY A 81 -30.93 0.73 -34.81
C GLY A 81 -30.76 0.73 -36.34
N GLY A 82 -29.55 0.95 -36.86
CA GLY A 82 -29.29 0.87 -38.30
C GLY A 82 -29.60 -0.48 -38.95
N CYS A 83 -29.70 -1.56 -38.16
CA CYS A 83 -30.07 -2.90 -38.65
C CYS A 83 -31.23 -3.54 -37.87
N HIS A 84 -31.21 -3.48 -36.54
CA HIS A 84 -32.12 -4.23 -35.66
C HIS A 84 -33.51 -3.60 -35.47
N GLN A 85 -33.89 -2.64 -36.31
CA GLN A 85 -35.28 -2.17 -36.45
C GLN A 85 -36.17 -3.25 -37.11
N THR A 86 -35.68 -3.86 -38.19
CA THR A 86 -36.41 -4.85 -39.01
C THR A 86 -35.68 -6.17 -39.18
N GLN A 87 -34.36 -6.21 -38.98
CA GLN A 87 -33.57 -7.45 -38.97
C GLN A 87 -33.70 -8.18 -37.62
N ALA A 88 -33.97 -9.49 -37.66
CA ALA A 88 -34.04 -10.31 -36.46
C ALA A 88 -32.66 -10.52 -35.81
N PRO A 89 -32.55 -10.52 -34.45
CA PRO A 89 -33.60 -10.15 -33.49
C PRO A 89 -33.88 -8.64 -33.51
N THR A 90 -35.16 -8.26 -33.55
CA THR A 90 -35.62 -6.86 -33.76
C THR A 90 -35.69 -6.03 -32.47
N PHE A 91 -34.66 -6.12 -31.63
CA PHE A 91 -34.61 -5.46 -30.32
C PHE A 91 -34.48 -3.92 -30.38
N ALA A 92 -34.15 -3.35 -31.54
CA ALA A 92 -33.99 -1.92 -31.75
C ALA A 92 -35.16 -1.27 -32.52
N ARG A 93 -36.30 -1.96 -32.63
CA ARG A 93 -37.52 -1.48 -33.31
C ARG A 93 -38.15 -0.26 -32.62
N GLY A 94 -38.52 0.75 -33.40
CA GLY A 94 -39.12 2.01 -32.92
C GLY A 94 -40.65 2.09 -32.91
N ASP A 95 -41.37 1.05 -33.34
CA ASP A 95 -42.83 1.06 -33.46
C ASP A 95 -43.56 0.59 -32.18
N ASP A 96 -42.99 -0.35 -31.43
CA ASP A 96 -43.57 -0.90 -30.20
C ASP A 96 -42.48 -1.36 -29.22
N ILE A 97 -42.30 -0.60 -28.13
CA ILE A 97 -41.25 -0.82 -27.14
C ILE A 97 -41.45 -2.12 -26.37
N ASN A 98 -42.70 -2.58 -26.25
CA ASN A 98 -43.03 -3.85 -25.57
C ASN A 98 -42.55 -5.04 -26.41
N LEU A 99 -42.57 -4.92 -27.74
CA LEU A 99 -42.02 -5.92 -28.65
C LEU A 99 -40.50 -5.83 -28.77
N ALA A 100 -39.91 -4.63 -28.62
CA ALA A 100 -38.46 -4.46 -28.51
C ALA A 100 -37.92 -5.14 -27.24
N TYR A 101 -38.58 -4.91 -26.10
CA TYR A 101 -38.30 -5.55 -24.82
C TYR A 101 -38.41 -7.08 -24.91
N ALA A 102 -39.52 -7.60 -25.45
CA ALA A 102 -39.71 -9.04 -25.64
C ALA A 102 -38.59 -9.65 -26.49
N ALA A 103 -38.18 -9.00 -27.59
CA ALA A 103 -37.08 -9.46 -28.42
C ALA A 103 -35.73 -9.55 -27.68
N VAL A 104 -35.50 -8.73 -26.65
CA VAL A 104 -34.30 -8.81 -25.78
C VAL A 104 -34.38 -10.03 -24.86
N ILE A 105 -35.51 -10.23 -24.19
CA ILE A 105 -35.70 -11.29 -23.20
C ILE A 105 -35.82 -12.67 -23.88
N ASP A 106 -36.68 -12.82 -24.89
CA ASP A 106 -36.97 -14.09 -25.56
C ASP A 106 -35.76 -14.68 -26.31
N ASN A 107 -34.77 -13.85 -26.65
CA ASN A 107 -33.52 -14.25 -27.32
C ASN A 107 -32.31 -14.28 -26.36
N SER A 108 -32.53 -14.11 -25.05
CA SER A 108 -31.52 -14.03 -23.99
C SER A 108 -30.36 -13.08 -24.35
N LEU A 109 -30.69 -11.88 -24.84
CA LEU A 109 -29.68 -10.92 -25.32
C LEU A 109 -28.98 -10.16 -24.18
N VAL A 110 -29.63 -10.06 -23.03
CA VAL A 110 -29.16 -9.36 -21.84
C VAL A 110 -29.23 -10.28 -20.63
N ASN A 111 -28.17 -10.26 -19.84
CA ASN A 111 -28.11 -10.83 -18.51
C ASN A 111 -28.19 -9.68 -17.50
N LEU A 112 -29.25 -9.64 -16.68
CA LEU A 112 -29.44 -8.57 -15.70
C LEU A 112 -28.77 -8.85 -14.35
N THR A 113 -28.26 -10.06 -14.09
CA THR A 113 -27.47 -10.37 -12.88
C THR A 113 -25.98 -10.13 -13.13
N ASP A 114 -25.49 -10.45 -14.33
CA ASP A 114 -24.17 -10.04 -14.80
C ASP A 114 -24.30 -9.31 -16.16
N PRO A 115 -24.48 -7.98 -16.12
CA PRO A 115 -24.55 -7.14 -17.32
C PRO A 115 -23.35 -7.27 -18.26
N GLY A 116 -22.14 -7.54 -17.76
CA GLY A 116 -20.93 -7.67 -18.57
C GLY A 116 -20.94 -8.90 -19.49
N SER A 117 -21.47 -10.04 -19.03
CA SER A 117 -21.63 -11.24 -19.88
C SER A 117 -22.79 -11.18 -20.87
N SER A 118 -23.59 -10.09 -20.88
CA SER A 118 -24.70 -9.91 -21.83
C SER A 118 -24.27 -10.14 -23.28
N ARG A 119 -25.10 -10.83 -24.05
CA ARG A 119 -24.83 -11.11 -25.47
C ARG A 119 -24.72 -9.83 -26.31
N LEU A 120 -25.43 -8.76 -25.94
CA LEU A 120 -25.25 -7.43 -26.54
C LEU A 120 -23.84 -6.87 -26.31
N VAL A 121 -23.32 -6.96 -25.08
CA VAL A 121 -21.98 -6.48 -24.70
C VAL A 121 -20.91 -7.28 -25.45
N THR A 122 -20.91 -8.60 -25.28
CA THR A 122 -19.89 -9.49 -25.89
C THR A 122 -19.85 -9.41 -27.42
N LYS A 123 -20.99 -9.15 -28.09
CA LYS A 123 -21.01 -8.91 -29.54
C LYS A 123 -20.34 -7.61 -29.95
N VAL A 124 -20.61 -6.51 -29.24
CA VAL A 124 -20.05 -5.19 -29.56
C VAL A 124 -18.55 -5.13 -29.21
N VAL A 125 -18.13 -5.74 -28.10
CA VAL A 125 -16.71 -5.95 -27.75
C VAL A 125 -15.98 -6.77 -28.82
N GLY A 126 -16.66 -7.77 -29.40
CA GLY A 126 -16.19 -8.51 -30.58
C GLY A 126 -16.13 -7.70 -31.89
N GLY A 127 -16.30 -6.37 -31.84
CA GLY A 127 -16.19 -5.46 -32.98
C GLY A 127 -17.48 -5.28 -33.82
N HIS A 128 -18.60 -5.87 -33.42
CA HIS A 128 -19.85 -5.77 -34.19
C HIS A 128 -20.52 -4.40 -34.00
N ASN A 129 -20.37 -3.51 -34.99
CA ASN A 129 -21.03 -2.19 -35.04
C ASN A 129 -20.80 -1.31 -33.79
N CYS A 130 -19.56 -1.29 -33.27
CA CYS A 130 -19.16 -0.30 -32.26
C CYS A 130 -19.12 1.11 -32.88
N TRP A 131 -19.73 2.07 -32.18
CA TRP A 131 -19.84 3.50 -32.55
C TRP A 131 -18.65 4.36 -32.06
N ARG A 132 -17.64 3.75 -31.44
CA ARG A 132 -16.39 4.38 -30.99
C ARG A 132 -15.18 3.72 -31.67
N ALA A 133 -14.01 4.34 -31.50
CA ALA A 133 -12.75 3.78 -32.02
C ALA A 133 -12.23 2.55 -31.24
N ASP A 134 -12.77 2.29 -30.04
CA ASP A 134 -12.37 1.15 -29.19
C ASP A 134 -13.59 0.27 -28.86
N PRO A 135 -13.61 -1.01 -29.29
CA PRO A 135 -14.70 -1.94 -28.98
C PRO A 135 -14.92 -2.18 -27.48
N VAL A 136 -13.89 -2.07 -26.65
CA VAL A 136 -14.01 -2.21 -25.19
C VAL A 136 -14.86 -1.07 -24.62
N ALA A 137 -14.58 0.19 -25.00
CA ALA A 137 -15.38 1.34 -24.59
C ALA A 137 -16.87 1.25 -25.03
N CYS A 138 -17.16 0.69 -26.21
CA CYS A 138 -18.55 0.40 -26.60
C CYS A 138 -19.21 -0.71 -25.76
N GLY A 139 -18.42 -1.69 -25.29
CA GLY A 139 -18.85 -2.71 -24.34
C GLY A 139 -19.15 -2.13 -22.95
N ASP A 140 -18.30 -1.22 -22.47
CA ASP A 140 -18.50 -0.52 -21.18
C ASP A 140 -19.71 0.43 -21.21
N ASP A 141 -19.93 1.17 -22.32
CA ASP A 141 -21.16 1.94 -22.56
C ASP A 141 -22.41 1.04 -22.43
N MET A 142 -22.42 -0.08 -23.17
CA MET A 142 -23.53 -1.05 -23.17
C MET A 142 -23.75 -1.67 -21.78
N THR A 143 -22.67 -2.04 -21.09
CA THR A 143 -22.72 -2.57 -19.72
C THR A 143 -23.30 -1.54 -18.75
N THR A 144 -22.92 -0.27 -18.89
CA THR A 144 -23.44 0.84 -18.09
C THR A 144 -24.94 1.06 -18.30
N TRP A 145 -25.42 1.01 -19.55
CA TRP A 145 -26.85 1.08 -19.86
C TRP A 145 -27.65 -0.09 -19.28
N ILE A 146 -27.11 -1.31 -19.36
CA ILE A 146 -27.74 -2.51 -18.79
C ILE A 146 -27.72 -2.45 -17.24
N ASN A 147 -26.63 -2.00 -16.62
CA ASN A 147 -26.55 -1.77 -15.16
C ASN A 147 -27.63 -0.79 -14.68
N ARG A 148 -27.81 0.35 -15.37
CA ARG A 148 -28.89 1.30 -15.03
C ARG A 148 -30.26 0.67 -15.16
N TRP A 149 -30.53 -0.09 -16.22
CA TRP A 149 -31.79 -0.84 -16.37
C TRP A 149 -31.96 -1.90 -15.25
N ALA A 150 -30.93 -2.68 -14.90
CA ALA A 150 -30.97 -3.65 -13.81
C ALA A 150 -31.25 -3.00 -12.45
N GLY A 151 -30.74 -1.77 -12.22
CA GLY A 151 -30.91 -1.01 -10.98
C GLY A 151 -29.88 -1.32 -9.89
N PRO A 152 -29.90 -0.57 -8.78
CA PRO A 152 -29.00 -0.82 -7.66
C PRO A 152 -29.21 -2.24 -7.12
N ARG A 153 -28.09 -2.96 -6.96
CA ARG A 153 -28.05 -4.29 -6.37
C ARG A 153 -26.86 -4.39 -5.44
N GLU A 154 -27.10 -4.94 -4.27
CA GLU A 154 -26.10 -5.63 -3.46
C GLU A 154 -25.65 -6.87 -4.26
N THR A 155 -24.69 -6.74 -5.19
CA THR A 155 -24.07 -7.94 -5.77
C THR A 155 -23.06 -8.46 -4.76
N SER A 156 -23.40 -9.56 -4.11
CA SER A 156 -22.46 -10.27 -3.26
C SER A 156 -21.47 -11.05 -4.13
N ALA A 157 -20.29 -11.36 -3.59
CA ALA A 157 -19.37 -12.28 -4.27
C ALA A 157 -19.96 -13.70 -4.45
N ASN A 158 -21.11 -14.01 -3.84
CA ASN A 158 -21.82 -15.29 -3.93
C ASN A 158 -22.78 -15.36 -5.14
N ASP A 159 -23.15 -14.23 -5.75
CA ASP A 159 -24.03 -14.18 -6.95
C ASP A 159 -23.32 -14.62 -8.25
N ILE A 160 -22.07 -15.08 -8.15
CA ILE A 160 -21.14 -15.27 -9.27
C ILE A 160 -20.86 -16.76 -9.46
N THR A 161 -21.35 -17.29 -10.59
CA THR A 161 -21.08 -18.67 -11.01
C THR A 161 -19.62 -18.80 -11.45
N LEU A 162 -18.80 -19.38 -10.59
CA LEU A 162 -17.40 -19.68 -10.87
C LEU A 162 -17.30 -20.70 -12.02
N LYS A 163 -16.26 -20.56 -12.85
CA LYS A 163 -15.95 -21.48 -13.94
C LYS A 163 -14.53 -22.00 -13.75
N ALA A 164 -14.34 -23.31 -13.91
CA ALA A 164 -13.01 -23.93 -13.92
C ALA A 164 -12.11 -23.29 -15.00
N PRO A 165 -10.87 -22.90 -14.66
CA PRO A 165 -9.84 -22.60 -15.65
C PRO A 165 -9.40 -23.88 -16.38
N GLU A 166 -8.64 -23.72 -17.47
CA GLU A 166 -7.95 -24.85 -18.09
C GLU A 166 -6.75 -25.26 -17.23
N ASP A 167 -6.57 -26.55 -16.97
CA ASP A 167 -5.46 -27.03 -16.16
C ASP A 167 -4.12 -26.77 -16.85
N ARG A 168 -3.22 -26.07 -16.15
CA ARG A 168 -1.85 -25.81 -16.59
C ARG A 168 -0.87 -26.37 -15.59
N GLU A 169 0.13 -27.08 -16.09
CA GLU A 169 1.33 -27.37 -15.31
C GLU A 169 2.15 -26.08 -15.14
N ILE A 170 2.96 -26.04 -14.08
CA ILE A 170 3.85 -24.90 -13.83
C ILE A 170 4.97 -24.97 -14.87
N ALA A 171 5.01 -24.01 -15.79
CA ALA A 171 6.11 -23.88 -16.72
C ALA A 171 7.35 -23.33 -16.00
N ASN A 172 8.52 -23.88 -16.30
CA ASN A 172 9.79 -23.29 -15.91
C ASN A 172 9.89 -21.88 -16.52
N THR A 173 10.42 -20.91 -15.77
CA THR A 173 10.55 -19.52 -16.26
C THR A 173 11.93 -18.96 -16.02
N ARG A 174 12.25 -17.84 -16.69
CA ARG A 174 13.52 -17.13 -16.53
C ARG A 174 13.32 -15.90 -15.68
N SER A 175 14.10 -15.80 -14.61
CA SER A 175 14.22 -14.58 -13.80
C SER A 175 15.44 -13.77 -14.21
N PHE A 176 15.33 -12.44 -14.27
CA PHE A 176 16.47 -11.56 -14.56
C PHE A 176 17.60 -11.77 -13.55
N PRO A 177 18.84 -12.11 -13.98
CA PRO A 177 19.96 -12.25 -13.07
C PRO A 177 20.31 -10.92 -12.39
N VAL A 178 20.90 -10.99 -11.20
CA VAL A 178 21.49 -9.82 -10.53
C VAL A 178 22.68 -9.27 -11.32
N ASP A 179 23.46 -10.17 -11.92
CA ASP A 179 24.50 -9.82 -12.89
C ASP A 179 23.89 -9.31 -14.21
N ASN A 180 24.52 -8.30 -14.80
CA ASN A 180 24.05 -7.66 -16.04
C ASN A 180 24.91 -8.00 -17.28
N SER A 181 25.93 -8.86 -17.14
CA SER A 181 26.87 -9.15 -18.24
C SER A 181 26.18 -9.73 -19.48
N GLY A 182 25.18 -10.60 -19.29
CA GLY A 182 24.36 -11.15 -20.37
C GLY A 182 23.62 -10.07 -21.15
N PHE A 183 23.01 -9.09 -20.45
CA PHE A 183 22.32 -7.95 -21.07
C PHE A 183 23.30 -7.00 -21.76
N ALA A 184 24.44 -6.74 -21.12
CA ALA A 184 25.53 -5.90 -21.64
C ALA A 184 26.09 -6.43 -22.98
N ALA A 185 26.15 -7.75 -23.14
CA ALA A 185 26.67 -8.41 -24.34
C ALA A 185 25.66 -8.57 -25.48
N THR A 186 24.35 -8.41 -25.22
CA THR A 186 23.28 -8.79 -26.17
C THR A 186 22.36 -7.63 -26.54
N VAL A 187 21.62 -7.08 -25.59
CA VAL A 187 20.57 -6.08 -25.83
C VAL A 187 21.10 -4.65 -25.72
N TYR A 188 21.97 -4.39 -24.74
CA TYR A 188 22.56 -3.07 -24.48
C TYR A 188 23.29 -2.43 -25.70
N PRO A 189 23.99 -3.18 -26.58
CA PRO A 189 24.59 -2.60 -27.78
C PRO A 189 23.58 -1.95 -28.73
N LEU A 190 22.40 -2.57 -28.93
CA LEU A 190 21.35 -2.00 -29.77
C LEU A 190 20.74 -0.74 -29.14
N LEU A 191 20.51 -0.76 -27.82
CA LEU A 191 19.94 0.38 -27.10
C LEU A 191 20.90 1.57 -27.08
N THR A 192 22.19 1.36 -26.84
CA THR A 192 23.19 2.43 -26.91
C THR A 192 23.39 2.95 -28.33
N GLN A 193 23.41 2.09 -29.34
CA GLN A 193 23.59 2.50 -30.73
C GLN A 193 22.40 3.29 -31.30
N TYR A 194 21.17 2.85 -31.03
CA TYR A 194 19.98 3.38 -31.70
C TYR A 194 19.05 4.19 -30.79
N CYS A 195 19.08 3.99 -29.47
CA CYS A 195 18.17 4.65 -28.54
C CYS A 195 18.83 5.75 -27.69
N ALA A 196 20.15 5.77 -27.49
CA ALA A 196 20.85 6.75 -26.64
C ALA A 196 20.60 8.21 -27.04
N GLY A 197 20.28 8.47 -28.32
CA GLY A 197 19.88 9.79 -28.82
C GLY A 197 18.68 10.40 -28.07
N CYS A 198 17.81 9.59 -27.45
CA CYS A 198 16.75 10.07 -26.55
C CYS A 198 16.78 9.39 -25.16
N HIS A 199 17.15 8.11 -25.07
CA HIS A 199 17.03 7.31 -23.84
C HIS A 199 18.32 7.21 -23.00
N SER A 200 19.17 8.25 -23.05
CA SER A 200 20.29 8.47 -22.12
C SER A 200 20.08 9.75 -21.32
N GLU A 201 20.46 9.73 -20.04
CA GLU A 201 20.60 10.94 -19.19
C GLU A 201 21.47 12.03 -19.83
N SER A 202 22.42 11.64 -20.68
CA SER A 202 23.34 12.53 -21.39
C SER A 202 22.75 13.18 -22.66
N SER A 203 21.53 12.81 -23.08
CA SER A 203 20.91 13.35 -24.29
C SER A 203 20.40 14.79 -24.13
N ALA A 204 20.50 15.56 -25.22
CA ALA A 204 19.85 16.85 -25.37
C ALA A 204 18.30 16.75 -25.45
N THR A 205 17.79 15.62 -25.93
CA THR A 205 16.36 15.27 -26.01
C THR A 205 16.02 14.10 -25.09
N ARG A 206 16.57 14.11 -23.87
CA ARG A 206 16.45 13.01 -22.89
C ARG A 206 14.99 12.66 -22.58
N GLN A 207 14.69 11.36 -22.58
CA GLN A 207 13.39 10.77 -22.31
C GLN A 207 13.57 9.52 -21.45
N GLN A 208 12.76 9.38 -20.40
CA GLN A 208 12.72 8.16 -19.60
C GLN A 208 11.90 7.06 -20.31
N PRO A 209 12.16 5.77 -20.03
CA PRO A 209 13.22 5.24 -19.17
C PRO A 209 14.62 5.41 -19.79
N TYR A 210 15.66 5.52 -18.97
CA TYR A 210 17.06 5.64 -19.43
C TYR A 210 17.66 4.27 -19.81
N LEU A 211 16.97 3.55 -20.70
CA LEU A 211 17.34 2.21 -21.19
C LEU A 211 18.64 2.17 -22.02
N ALA A 212 19.19 3.35 -22.36
CA ALA A 212 20.44 3.55 -23.07
C ALA A 212 21.35 4.52 -22.30
N SER A 213 21.29 4.47 -20.96
CA SER A 213 22.24 5.12 -20.06
C SER A 213 23.68 4.74 -20.40
N GLN A 214 24.65 5.61 -20.12
CA GLN A 214 26.07 5.26 -20.24
C GLN A 214 26.50 4.27 -19.15
N ASP A 215 25.77 4.21 -18.04
CA ASP A 215 25.91 3.19 -17.01
C ASP A 215 25.04 1.97 -17.35
N VAL A 216 25.69 0.83 -17.60
CA VAL A 216 25.01 -0.42 -17.96
C VAL A 216 24.11 -0.96 -16.84
N ALA A 217 24.39 -0.66 -15.56
CA ALA A 217 23.53 -1.05 -14.46
C ALA A 217 22.23 -0.23 -14.47
N VAL A 218 22.31 1.07 -14.73
CA VAL A 218 21.13 1.95 -14.89
C VAL A 218 20.32 1.53 -16.12
N ALA A 219 20.98 1.30 -17.26
CA ALA A 219 20.33 0.83 -18.48
C ALA A 219 19.65 -0.54 -18.29
N TYR A 220 20.29 -1.46 -17.55
CA TYR A 220 19.74 -2.77 -17.23
C TYR A 220 18.47 -2.66 -16.38
N GLN A 221 18.52 -1.96 -15.24
CA GLN A 221 17.34 -1.79 -14.37
C GLN A 221 16.19 -1.08 -15.12
N ALA A 222 16.51 -0.07 -15.94
CA ALA A 222 15.54 0.61 -16.80
C ALA A 222 14.92 -0.29 -17.88
N SER A 223 15.63 -1.35 -18.31
CA SER A 223 15.20 -2.26 -19.37
C SER A 223 14.47 -3.52 -18.87
N ARG A 224 14.68 -3.96 -17.62
CA ARG A 224 14.05 -5.16 -17.05
C ARG A 224 12.53 -5.20 -17.29
N SER A 225 11.81 -4.14 -16.89
CA SER A 225 10.36 -4.02 -17.07
C SER A 225 9.89 -3.90 -18.54
N LYS A 226 10.81 -3.84 -19.51
CA LYS A 226 10.54 -3.65 -20.95
C LYS A 226 10.94 -4.88 -21.78
N ILE A 227 11.54 -5.88 -21.15
CA ILE A 227 11.95 -7.16 -21.73
C ILE A 227 11.07 -8.27 -21.16
N ARG A 228 10.69 -9.23 -22.00
CA ARG A 228 10.00 -10.47 -21.64
C ARG A 228 10.97 -11.60 -21.95
N LEU A 229 11.44 -12.32 -20.93
CA LEU A 229 12.49 -13.34 -21.09
C LEU A 229 11.96 -14.59 -21.79
N ASP A 230 10.82 -15.11 -21.34
CA ASP A 230 10.23 -16.33 -21.91
C ASP A 230 9.38 -16.07 -23.17
N ASN A 231 9.03 -14.80 -23.44
CA ASN A 231 8.38 -14.37 -24.68
C ASN A 231 9.05 -13.14 -25.32
N PRO A 232 10.29 -13.25 -25.86
CA PRO A 232 11.03 -12.11 -26.42
C PRO A 232 10.26 -11.31 -27.47
N SER A 233 9.34 -11.96 -28.21
CA SER A 233 8.52 -11.33 -29.24
C SER A 233 7.56 -10.24 -28.71
N GLN A 234 7.11 -10.36 -27.45
CA GLN A 234 6.20 -9.42 -26.78
C GLN A 234 6.92 -8.37 -25.93
N SER A 235 8.26 -8.40 -25.87
CA SER A 235 9.04 -7.36 -25.19
C SER A 235 8.66 -5.96 -25.71
N ARG A 236 8.46 -5.00 -24.81
CA ARG A 236 8.07 -3.64 -25.20
C ARG A 236 9.09 -2.99 -26.13
N LEU A 237 10.38 -3.31 -25.97
CA LEU A 237 11.45 -2.87 -26.88
C LEU A 237 11.21 -3.34 -28.33
N VAL A 238 10.68 -4.56 -28.51
CA VAL A 238 10.33 -5.15 -29.81
C VAL A 238 9.03 -4.55 -30.34
N GLN A 239 8.01 -4.43 -29.49
CA GLN A 239 6.70 -3.90 -29.89
C GLN A 239 6.74 -2.40 -30.25
N ARG A 240 7.64 -1.61 -29.63
CA ARG A 240 7.87 -0.21 -30.04
C ARG A 240 8.35 -0.12 -31.48
N LEU A 241 9.19 -1.06 -31.93
CA LEU A 241 9.63 -1.12 -33.31
C LEU A 241 8.52 -1.71 -34.19
N ARG A 242 8.01 -2.89 -33.86
CA ARG A 242 7.10 -3.67 -34.72
C ARG A 242 5.71 -3.05 -34.88
N ALA A 243 5.07 -2.67 -33.78
CA ALA A 243 3.68 -2.20 -33.76
C ALA A 243 3.61 -0.66 -33.78
N ASP A 244 4.38 0.01 -32.92
CA ASP A 244 4.35 1.47 -32.82
C ASP A 244 5.17 2.18 -33.91
N SER A 245 5.97 1.45 -34.72
CA SER A 245 6.86 2.00 -35.76
C SER A 245 7.81 3.11 -35.26
N HIS A 246 8.31 2.96 -34.03
CA HIS A 246 8.99 4.02 -33.31
C HIS A 246 10.49 4.14 -33.68
N ASN A 247 10.84 5.18 -34.45
CA ASN A 247 12.23 5.58 -34.71
C ASN A 247 13.15 4.44 -35.23
N CYS A 248 12.61 3.61 -36.10
CA CYS A 248 13.27 2.46 -36.72
C CYS A 248 14.52 2.90 -37.53
N TRP A 249 15.66 2.23 -37.32
CA TRP A 249 16.97 2.64 -37.83
C TRP A 249 17.29 2.16 -39.25
N SER A 250 16.74 1.02 -39.71
CA SER A 250 16.96 0.56 -41.10
C SER A 250 15.95 1.15 -42.10
N GLY A 251 14.95 1.88 -41.61
CA GLY A 251 13.76 2.25 -42.39
C GLY A 251 12.76 1.09 -42.57
N ASN A 252 13.04 -0.10 -42.04
CA ASN A 252 12.11 -1.22 -41.98
C ASN A 252 11.93 -1.70 -40.53
N CYS A 253 10.90 -1.17 -39.89
CA CYS A 253 10.53 -1.47 -38.51
C CYS A 253 10.33 -2.96 -38.19
N ALA A 254 9.93 -3.78 -39.17
CA ALA A 254 9.78 -5.22 -38.95
C ALA A 254 11.15 -5.92 -38.84
N ASN A 255 12.16 -5.47 -39.60
CA ASN A 255 13.52 -5.99 -39.51
C ASN A 255 14.18 -5.56 -38.19
N ASP A 256 14.06 -4.28 -37.82
CA ASP A 256 14.64 -3.72 -36.59
C ASP A 256 14.03 -4.38 -35.34
N ALA A 257 12.72 -4.65 -35.36
CA ALA A 257 12.05 -5.42 -34.33
C ALA A 257 12.56 -6.87 -34.24
N ASN A 258 12.86 -7.51 -35.38
CA ASN A 258 13.41 -8.86 -35.39
C ASN A 258 14.87 -8.90 -34.89
N GLU A 259 15.66 -7.86 -35.16
CA GLU A 259 17.00 -7.67 -34.60
C GLU A 259 16.94 -7.52 -33.07
N MET A 260 16.09 -6.61 -32.57
CA MET A 260 15.85 -6.43 -31.13
C MET A 260 15.31 -7.71 -30.45
N GLN A 261 14.37 -8.42 -31.09
CA GLN A 261 13.86 -9.70 -30.58
C GLN A 261 14.96 -10.75 -30.52
N SER A 262 15.83 -10.82 -31.52
CA SER A 262 16.93 -11.79 -31.56
C SER A 262 17.96 -11.52 -30.46
N ALA A 263 18.27 -10.25 -30.20
CA ALA A 263 19.13 -9.86 -29.07
C ALA A 263 18.51 -10.26 -27.72
N ILE A 264 17.20 -10.03 -27.53
CA ILE A 264 16.50 -10.42 -26.29
C ILE A 264 16.40 -11.95 -26.17
N GLN A 265 16.17 -12.68 -27.26
CA GLN A 265 16.20 -14.14 -27.24
C GLN A 265 17.59 -14.68 -26.89
N ALA A 266 18.66 -14.07 -27.42
CA ALA A 266 20.03 -14.44 -27.06
C ALA A 266 20.33 -14.17 -25.58
N PHE A 267 19.78 -13.07 -25.01
CA PHE A 267 19.85 -12.80 -23.57
C PHE A 267 19.12 -13.87 -22.76
N ALA A 268 17.85 -14.14 -23.09
CA ALA A 268 17.02 -15.11 -22.40
C ALA A 268 17.59 -16.53 -22.45
N ASN A 269 18.14 -16.95 -23.59
CA ASN A 269 18.78 -18.27 -23.74
C ASN A 269 20.03 -18.44 -22.86
N GLY A 270 20.65 -17.35 -22.40
CA GLY A 270 21.76 -17.36 -21.44
C GLY A 270 21.33 -17.42 -19.97
N ILE A 271 20.03 -17.37 -19.69
CA ILE A 271 19.46 -17.42 -18.33
C ILE A 271 18.92 -18.82 -18.08
N PRO A 272 19.32 -19.50 -16.98
CA PRO A 272 18.74 -20.78 -16.63
C PRO A 272 17.26 -20.63 -16.32
N GLU A 273 16.48 -21.59 -16.79
CA GLU A 273 15.12 -21.80 -16.34
C GLU A 273 15.12 -22.17 -14.85
N VAL A 274 14.20 -21.60 -14.07
CA VAL A 274 13.97 -22.03 -12.70
C VAL A 274 12.92 -23.13 -12.73
N GLU A 275 13.38 -24.35 -12.47
CA GLU A 275 12.54 -25.52 -12.28
C GLU A 275 11.84 -25.44 -10.92
N VAL A 276 10.58 -25.88 -10.86
CA VAL A 276 9.90 -26.11 -9.59
C VAL A 276 10.59 -27.28 -8.89
N ASP A 277 10.92 -27.10 -7.62
CA ASP A 277 11.44 -28.19 -6.78
C ASP A 277 10.43 -29.37 -6.79
N PRO A 278 10.81 -30.56 -7.29
CA PRO A 278 9.90 -31.67 -7.49
C PRO A 278 9.38 -32.28 -6.18
N ASP A 279 9.99 -31.95 -5.03
CA ASP A 279 9.52 -32.39 -3.72
C ASP A 279 8.37 -31.49 -3.20
N LEU A 280 8.12 -30.31 -3.80
CA LEU A 280 7.02 -29.43 -3.43
C LEU A 280 5.65 -30.06 -3.77
N VAL A 281 4.74 -30.04 -2.79
CA VAL A 281 3.33 -30.31 -3.03
C VAL A 281 2.69 -29.05 -3.62
N VAL A 282 2.32 -29.09 -4.90
CA VAL A 282 1.87 -27.91 -5.67
C VAL A 282 0.46 -28.05 -6.26
N SER A 283 -0.27 -26.94 -6.37
CA SER A 283 -1.49 -26.86 -7.17
C SER A 283 -1.19 -26.78 -8.68
N LYS A 284 -2.22 -26.90 -9.52
CA LYS A 284 -2.11 -26.42 -10.91
C LYS A 284 -1.90 -24.90 -10.96
N ALA A 285 -1.31 -24.44 -12.06
CA ALA A 285 -1.01 -23.03 -12.29
C ALA A 285 -2.17 -22.28 -12.94
N VAL A 286 -2.30 -20.99 -12.63
CA VAL A 286 -3.31 -20.06 -13.22
C VAL A 286 -2.71 -18.69 -13.46
N GLY A 287 -3.07 -18.04 -14.57
CA GLY A 287 -2.73 -16.64 -14.85
C GLY A 287 -3.95 -15.72 -14.75
N LEU A 288 -3.73 -14.40 -14.77
CA LEU A 288 -4.84 -13.43 -14.74
C LEU A 288 -5.72 -13.49 -16.00
N GLY A 289 -5.20 -14.00 -17.12
CA GLY A 289 -5.99 -14.27 -18.33
C GLY A 289 -6.98 -15.43 -18.19
N ASP A 290 -6.81 -16.30 -17.19
CA ASP A 290 -7.71 -17.43 -16.89
C ASP A 290 -8.73 -17.11 -15.80
N ALA A 291 -8.55 -15.96 -15.15
CA ALA A 291 -9.28 -15.56 -13.97
C ALA A 291 -10.72 -15.16 -14.29
N PHE A 292 -11.62 -15.41 -13.34
CA PHE A 292 -12.92 -14.77 -13.39
C PHE A 292 -12.77 -13.30 -12.98
N VAL A 293 -13.07 -12.37 -13.90
CA VAL A 293 -13.06 -10.93 -13.59
C VAL A 293 -14.30 -10.60 -12.76
N LEU A 294 -14.07 -10.30 -11.49
CA LEU A 294 -15.04 -9.58 -10.67
C LEU A 294 -15.13 -8.16 -11.23
N SER A 295 -16.05 -7.94 -12.17
CA SER A 295 -16.50 -6.59 -12.50
C SER A 295 -17.02 -5.93 -11.21
N SER A 296 -16.88 -4.61 -11.11
CA SER A 296 -17.08 -3.81 -9.89
C SER A 296 -18.54 -3.64 -9.47
N GLY A 297 -19.28 -4.75 -9.42
CA GLY A 297 -20.57 -4.84 -8.74
C GLY A 297 -20.46 -4.47 -7.26
N GLY A 298 -21.55 -3.97 -6.70
CA GLY A 298 -21.61 -3.43 -5.34
C GLY A 298 -21.27 -1.94 -5.26
N ARG A 299 -20.62 -1.37 -6.28
CA ARG A 299 -20.47 0.09 -6.37
C ARG A 299 -21.83 0.78 -6.55
N ILE A 300 -22.05 1.82 -5.76
CA ILE A 300 -23.17 2.75 -5.90
C ILE A 300 -22.77 3.80 -6.95
N ASP A 301 -22.82 3.38 -8.21
CA ASP A 301 -22.50 4.17 -9.40
C ASP A 301 -23.69 5.07 -9.84
N SER A 302 -24.56 5.47 -8.91
CA SER A 302 -25.73 6.30 -9.19
C SER A 302 -25.35 7.69 -9.66
N ASP A 303 -26.10 8.20 -10.63
CA ASP A 303 -26.03 9.59 -11.11
C ASP A 303 -24.67 10.05 -11.66
N ILE A 304 -23.80 9.11 -12.04
CA ILE A 304 -22.58 9.38 -12.81
C ILE A 304 -22.92 9.97 -14.18
N ILE A 305 -22.36 11.15 -14.48
CA ILE A 305 -22.50 11.86 -15.75
C ILE A 305 -21.20 11.93 -16.57
N ALA A 306 -20.06 11.57 -16.00
CA ALA A 306 -18.80 11.29 -16.71
C ALA A 306 -18.04 10.20 -15.96
N LYS A 307 -17.54 9.16 -16.65
CA LYS A 307 -16.92 7.97 -16.03
C LYS A 307 -15.66 7.55 -16.79
N TYR A 308 -14.55 7.33 -16.07
CA TYR A 308 -13.29 6.87 -16.64
C TYR A 308 -12.70 5.76 -15.76
N GLU A 309 -12.75 4.54 -16.27
CA GLU A 309 -12.15 3.35 -15.65
C GLU A 309 -10.79 3.00 -16.27
N PHE A 310 -10.37 3.73 -17.32
CA PHE A 310 -9.08 3.60 -17.99
C PHE A 310 -8.74 2.19 -18.52
N LYS A 311 -9.75 1.35 -18.74
CA LYS A 311 -9.67 -0.04 -19.26
C LYS A 311 -9.01 -0.16 -20.65
N THR A 312 -9.12 0.86 -21.50
CA THR A 312 -8.61 0.83 -22.89
C THR A 312 -7.11 0.54 -22.97
N GLY A 313 -6.31 1.01 -22.01
CA GLY A 313 -4.88 0.65 -21.86
C GLY A 313 -3.93 1.06 -23.00
N LYS A 314 -4.41 1.72 -24.05
CA LYS A 314 -3.65 2.01 -25.28
C LYS A 314 -4.17 3.25 -26.02
N GLY A 315 -3.37 3.77 -26.95
CA GLY A 315 -3.72 4.96 -27.72
C GLY A 315 -3.63 6.25 -26.89
N THR A 316 -4.27 7.32 -27.38
CA THR A 316 -4.17 8.68 -26.83
C THR A 316 -5.50 9.25 -26.35
N VAL A 317 -6.50 8.40 -26.07
CA VAL A 317 -7.83 8.80 -25.59
C VAL A 317 -8.27 7.87 -24.46
N ALA A 318 -8.67 8.44 -23.33
CA ALA A 318 -9.45 7.73 -22.31
C ALA A 318 -10.93 8.06 -22.51
N PHE A 319 -11.72 7.05 -22.88
CA PHE A 319 -13.14 7.21 -23.19
C PHE A 319 -13.98 7.45 -21.94
N ASP A 320 -14.96 8.33 -22.06
CA ASP A 320 -15.99 8.56 -21.07
C ASP A 320 -17.10 7.52 -21.23
N THR A 321 -17.11 6.50 -20.36
CA THR A 321 -18.03 5.36 -20.39
C THR A 321 -19.30 5.59 -19.57
N SER A 322 -19.60 6.83 -19.17
CA SER A 322 -20.84 7.16 -18.45
C SER A 322 -22.12 6.93 -19.26
N GLY A 323 -22.00 6.72 -20.58
CA GLY A 323 -23.14 6.57 -21.47
C GLY A 323 -24.05 7.80 -21.56
N ILE A 324 -23.56 9.00 -21.18
CA ILE A 324 -24.29 10.28 -21.24
C ILE A 324 -23.69 11.17 -22.33
N ASP A 325 -24.52 11.63 -23.27
CA ASP A 325 -24.11 12.58 -24.32
C ASP A 325 -24.16 14.05 -23.85
N PRO A 326 -23.35 14.96 -24.42
CA PRO A 326 -22.15 14.67 -25.22
C PRO A 326 -21.07 14.00 -24.36
N VAL A 327 -20.36 13.02 -24.95
CA VAL A 327 -19.27 12.31 -24.25
C VAL A 327 -18.09 13.26 -23.98
N ALA A 328 -17.51 13.15 -22.79
CA ALA A 328 -16.38 13.97 -22.34
C ALA A 328 -15.05 13.20 -22.46
N ASP A 329 -14.84 12.49 -23.57
CA ASP A 329 -13.62 11.70 -23.82
C ASP A 329 -12.35 12.54 -23.60
N LEU A 330 -11.41 12.04 -22.78
CA LEU A 330 -10.19 12.74 -22.39
C LEU A 330 -9.04 12.43 -23.36
N GLY A 331 -8.59 13.42 -24.11
CA GLY A 331 -7.37 13.32 -24.91
C GLY A 331 -6.12 13.36 -24.03
N LEU A 332 -5.22 12.39 -24.19
CA LEU A 332 -3.96 12.30 -23.44
C LEU A 332 -2.90 13.20 -24.11
N ILE A 333 -2.33 14.15 -23.37
CA ILE A 333 -1.46 15.22 -23.89
C ILE A 333 -0.20 15.31 -23.04
N GLY A 334 0.98 15.26 -23.66
CA GLY A 334 2.27 15.35 -22.96
C GLY A 334 2.73 13.99 -22.43
N ASN A 335 3.47 13.98 -21.31
CA ASN A 335 3.98 12.75 -20.70
C ASN A 335 2.88 12.04 -19.89
N VAL A 336 2.04 11.28 -20.61
CA VAL A 336 0.99 10.43 -20.04
C VAL A 336 1.19 9.00 -20.55
N ALA A 337 1.20 8.04 -19.62
CA ALA A 337 1.30 6.61 -19.93
C ALA A 337 0.08 5.85 -19.41
N TRP A 338 -0.23 4.71 -19.99
CA TRP A 338 -1.23 3.77 -19.44
C TRP A 338 -0.58 2.88 -18.38
N SER A 339 -1.32 2.56 -17.31
CA SER A 339 -0.93 1.51 -16.37
C SER A 339 -1.59 0.18 -16.76
N SER A 340 -0.87 -0.91 -16.52
CA SER A 340 -1.38 -2.27 -16.70
C SER A 340 -2.52 -2.61 -15.73
N ALA A 341 -2.52 -2.01 -14.54
CA ALA A 341 -3.53 -2.20 -13.49
C ALA A 341 -4.87 -1.46 -13.72
N TRP A 342 -5.15 -1.02 -14.95
CA TRP A 342 -6.12 0.02 -15.32
C TRP A 342 -5.81 1.38 -14.67
N GLY A 343 -5.56 2.38 -15.52
CA GLY A 343 -5.26 3.73 -15.10
C GLY A 343 -4.40 4.50 -16.09
N ILE A 344 -4.17 5.78 -15.80
CA ILE A 344 -3.17 6.61 -16.46
C ILE A 344 -2.15 7.14 -15.45
N LYS A 345 -0.88 7.15 -15.85
CA LYS A 345 0.23 7.80 -15.17
C LYS A 345 0.47 9.17 -15.78
N LEU A 346 0.54 10.20 -14.95
CA LEU A 346 0.75 11.60 -15.31
C LEU A 346 2.10 12.04 -14.75
N ALA A 347 3.00 12.48 -15.62
CA ALA A 347 4.31 13.00 -15.26
C ALA A 347 4.63 14.25 -16.09
N ASP A 348 5.63 15.05 -15.70
CA ASP A 348 6.25 16.13 -16.49
C ASP A 348 5.32 16.95 -17.40
N ASN A 349 4.33 17.62 -16.79
CA ASN A 349 3.28 18.43 -17.44
C ASN A 349 2.29 17.67 -18.34
N GLY A 350 2.29 16.34 -18.32
CA GLY A 350 1.24 15.50 -18.88
C GLY A 350 -0.15 15.83 -18.30
N ARG A 351 -1.19 15.69 -19.11
CA ARG A 351 -2.59 15.85 -18.72
C ARG A 351 -3.53 15.03 -19.59
N ALA A 352 -4.67 14.65 -19.05
CA ALA A 352 -5.80 14.13 -19.83
C ALA A 352 -6.88 15.23 -19.89
N GLN A 353 -7.37 15.60 -21.07
CA GLN A 353 -8.23 16.77 -21.25
C GLN A 353 -9.39 16.52 -22.23
N ALA A 354 -10.62 16.83 -21.80
CA ALA A 354 -11.81 16.79 -22.65
C ALA A 354 -11.93 18.07 -23.49
N THR A 355 -12.75 18.01 -24.54
CA THR A 355 -13.14 19.24 -25.26
C THR A 355 -14.14 20.06 -24.43
N VAL A 356 -14.20 21.37 -24.66
CA VAL A 356 -15.24 22.24 -24.06
C VAL A 356 -16.65 21.75 -24.42
N ALA A 357 -16.84 21.30 -25.67
CA ALA A 357 -18.12 20.77 -26.14
C ALA A 357 -18.53 19.46 -25.43
N GLY A 358 -17.60 18.53 -25.20
CA GLY A 358 -17.85 17.31 -24.42
C GLY A 358 -18.06 17.60 -22.93
N SER A 359 -17.32 18.57 -22.39
CA SER A 359 -17.44 19.00 -20.97
C SER A 359 -18.74 19.75 -20.69
N ARG A 360 -19.48 20.20 -21.72
CA ARG A 360 -20.68 21.01 -21.62
C ARG A 360 -21.77 20.41 -20.73
N LYS A 361 -21.92 19.08 -20.74
CA LYS A 361 -22.88 18.37 -19.87
C LYS A 361 -22.63 18.57 -18.38
N LEU A 362 -21.37 18.81 -17.97
CA LEU A 362 -21.06 19.11 -16.57
C LEU A 362 -21.68 20.44 -16.15
N TYR A 363 -21.67 21.45 -17.01
CA TYR A 363 -22.43 22.68 -16.75
C TYR A 363 -23.94 22.41 -16.75
N ASP A 364 -24.47 21.85 -17.84
CA ASP A 364 -25.92 21.78 -18.02
C ASP A 364 -26.62 20.89 -16.96
N LEU A 365 -25.96 19.80 -16.50
CA LEU A 365 -26.51 18.87 -15.50
C LEU A 365 -26.22 19.30 -14.05
N LEU A 366 -24.96 19.60 -13.69
CA LEU A 366 -24.60 19.94 -12.29
C LEU A 366 -25.22 21.27 -11.85
N ARG A 367 -25.34 22.24 -12.76
CA ARG A 367 -26.02 23.51 -12.49
C ARG A 367 -27.55 23.39 -12.53
N GLY A 368 -28.07 22.29 -13.09
CA GLY A 368 -29.48 21.93 -13.06
C GLY A 368 -29.91 21.28 -11.74
N THR A 369 -29.07 20.44 -11.13
CA THR A 369 -29.31 19.86 -9.80
C THR A 369 -28.90 20.81 -8.67
N GLY A 370 -27.84 21.59 -8.87
CA GLY A 370 -27.29 22.52 -7.87
C GLY A 370 -26.29 21.88 -6.91
N GLU A 371 -25.92 20.62 -7.14
CA GLU A 371 -25.05 19.77 -6.31
C GLU A 371 -24.23 18.83 -7.20
N TYR A 372 -23.12 18.30 -6.69
CA TYR A 372 -22.27 17.37 -7.44
C TYR A 372 -21.36 16.54 -6.54
N SER A 373 -20.72 15.52 -7.13
CA SER A 373 -19.51 14.91 -6.56
C SER A 373 -18.44 14.64 -7.61
N ILE A 374 -17.19 14.70 -7.16
CA ILE A 374 -16.00 14.23 -7.87
C ILE A 374 -15.50 13.02 -7.07
N GLU A 375 -15.55 11.83 -7.64
CA GLU A 375 -14.98 10.62 -7.06
C GLU A 375 -13.74 10.22 -7.86
N THR A 376 -12.61 9.99 -7.21
CA THR A 376 -11.37 9.58 -7.88
C THR A 376 -10.58 8.59 -7.05
N TRP A 377 -9.85 7.70 -7.73
CA TRP A 377 -8.84 6.84 -7.10
C TRP A 377 -7.46 7.21 -7.65
N VAL A 378 -6.57 7.63 -6.75
CA VAL A 378 -5.30 8.27 -7.11
C VAL A 378 -4.11 7.68 -6.35
N ILE A 379 -2.93 7.73 -6.98
CA ILE A 379 -1.63 7.44 -6.34
C ILE A 379 -0.73 8.66 -6.61
N PRO A 380 -0.56 9.60 -5.67
CA PRO A 380 0.42 10.68 -5.79
C PRO A 380 1.84 10.10 -5.95
N ASP A 381 2.65 10.63 -6.87
CA ASP A 381 4.07 10.23 -7.01
C ASP A 381 4.88 10.54 -5.76
N ASN A 382 4.47 11.58 -5.05
CA ASN A 382 5.00 12.03 -3.79
C ASN A 382 3.97 12.97 -3.13
N VAL A 383 4.22 13.24 -1.85
CA VAL A 383 3.38 14.09 -1.01
C VAL A 383 3.72 15.59 -1.13
N ASP A 384 4.87 15.99 -1.67
CA ASP A 384 5.29 17.39 -1.80
C ASP A 384 5.00 17.92 -3.22
N GLN A 385 3.76 18.34 -3.43
CA GLN A 385 3.29 18.90 -4.71
C GLN A 385 2.44 20.14 -4.49
N GLY A 386 2.30 21.00 -5.50
CA GLY A 386 1.62 22.29 -5.36
C GLY A 386 2.53 23.37 -4.76
N MET A 387 1.98 24.56 -4.49
CA MET A 387 2.74 25.66 -3.86
C MET A 387 2.12 26.17 -2.56
N ASN A 388 0.80 26.00 -2.41
CA ASN A 388 -0.03 26.34 -1.24
C ASN A 388 -1.49 25.97 -1.56
N ASN A 389 -2.37 26.12 -0.57
CA ASN A 389 -3.81 25.87 -0.67
C ASN A 389 -4.55 26.66 -1.77
N GLU A 390 -4.11 27.87 -2.15
CA GLU A 390 -4.66 28.65 -3.27
C GLU A 390 -4.06 28.24 -4.63
N ASN A 391 -2.82 27.71 -4.61
CA ASN A 391 -2.08 27.22 -5.77
C ASN A 391 -1.73 25.71 -5.71
N PRO A 392 -2.69 24.80 -5.49
CA PRO A 392 -2.40 23.37 -5.45
C PRO A 392 -2.06 22.82 -6.86
N ALA A 393 -1.37 21.68 -6.90
CA ALA A 393 -1.30 20.83 -8.08
C ALA A 393 -2.72 20.36 -8.47
N ARG A 394 -3.03 20.28 -9.76
CA ARG A 394 -4.40 19.95 -10.24
C ARG A 394 -4.55 18.45 -10.46
N ILE A 395 -5.28 17.76 -9.59
CA ILE A 395 -5.64 16.35 -9.78
C ILE A 395 -6.76 16.26 -10.82
N VAL A 396 -7.88 16.95 -10.58
CA VAL A 396 -9.02 17.07 -11.51
C VAL A 396 -9.52 18.52 -11.49
N SER A 397 -9.85 19.10 -12.64
CA SER A 397 -10.45 20.45 -12.71
C SER A 397 -11.43 20.59 -13.86
N TYR A 398 -12.45 21.42 -13.67
CA TYR A 398 -13.33 21.90 -14.73
C TYR A 398 -13.10 23.40 -14.87
N SER A 399 -12.21 23.80 -15.80
CA SER A 399 -11.56 25.11 -15.79
C SER A 399 -11.21 25.65 -17.19
N ALA A 400 -10.79 26.93 -17.24
CA ALA A 400 -10.18 27.55 -18.41
C ALA A 400 -8.72 27.97 -18.17
N SER A 401 -8.36 28.34 -16.95
CA SER A 401 -7.01 28.81 -16.61
C SER A 401 -6.71 28.65 -15.12
N THR A 402 -5.48 28.97 -14.70
CA THR A 402 -5.09 28.99 -13.28
C THR A 402 -5.94 29.90 -12.38
N ASN A 403 -6.66 30.84 -12.99
CA ASN A 403 -7.40 31.92 -12.30
C ASN A 403 -8.93 31.82 -12.53
N GLU A 404 -9.39 30.87 -13.34
CA GLU A 404 -10.78 30.76 -13.77
C GLU A 404 -11.25 29.31 -13.90
N ARG A 405 -12.23 28.94 -13.07
CA ARG A 405 -12.73 27.56 -12.98
C ARG A 405 -14.16 27.48 -12.46
N ASN A 406 -14.76 26.30 -12.62
CA ASN A 406 -15.96 25.89 -11.90
C ASN A 406 -15.59 25.05 -10.68
N PHE A 407 -14.72 24.04 -10.84
CA PHE A 407 -14.17 23.29 -9.70
C PHE A 407 -12.71 22.85 -9.92
N THR A 408 -12.03 22.55 -8.82
CA THR A 408 -10.75 21.83 -8.76
C THR A 408 -10.75 20.90 -7.55
N LEU A 409 -10.38 19.63 -7.76
CA LEU A 409 -9.72 18.81 -6.75
C LEU A 409 -8.21 18.89 -6.97
N GLY A 410 -7.45 19.25 -5.94
CA GLY A 410 -6.00 19.43 -6.01
C GLY A 410 -5.28 18.96 -4.76
N GLN A 411 -3.95 19.07 -4.80
CA GLN A 411 -3.03 18.77 -3.70
C GLN A 411 -2.11 19.97 -3.43
N TYR A 412 -1.95 20.38 -2.17
CA TYR A 412 -0.74 21.08 -1.75
C TYR A 412 -0.12 20.34 -0.57
N ASP A 413 1.18 20.07 -0.62
CA ASP A 413 1.86 19.27 0.39
C ASP A 413 1.04 18.01 0.74
N TYR A 414 0.96 17.68 2.02
CA TYR A 414 0.23 16.55 2.59
C TYR A 414 -1.31 16.73 2.60
N ASN A 415 -1.87 17.69 1.85
CA ASN A 415 -3.29 18.08 1.91
C ASN A 415 -4.03 17.99 0.58
N TYR A 416 -5.30 17.58 0.66
CA TYR A 416 -6.25 17.70 -0.45
C TYR A 416 -7.00 19.03 -0.39
N VAL A 417 -7.35 19.57 -1.56
CA VAL A 417 -8.05 20.86 -1.70
C VAL A 417 -9.22 20.75 -2.66
N ALA A 418 -10.38 21.24 -2.24
CA ALA A 418 -11.56 21.47 -3.06
C ALA A 418 -11.81 22.97 -3.29
N MET A 419 -11.60 23.43 -4.52
CA MET A 419 -11.96 24.78 -4.98
C MET A 419 -13.26 24.69 -5.76
N ASN A 420 -14.25 25.56 -5.49
CA ASN A 420 -15.56 25.57 -6.17
C ASN A 420 -16.00 27.01 -6.39
N ARG A 421 -16.34 27.35 -7.63
CA ARG A 421 -16.89 28.66 -7.99
C ARG A 421 -18.36 28.72 -7.63
N THR A 422 -18.76 29.72 -6.86
CA THR A 422 -20.13 29.90 -6.39
C THR A 422 -20.45 31.37 -6.25
N ASN A 423 -21.68 31.70 -5.84
CA ASN A 423 -22.03 33.07 -5.45
C ASN A 423 -21.35 33.58 -4.16
N GLN A 424 -20.56 32.75 -3.47
CA GLN A 424 -19.81 33.10 -2.26
C GLN A 424 -18.28 33.02 -2.45
N SER A 425 -17.82 32.75 -3.68
CA SER A 425 -16.40 32.66 -4.01
C SER A 425 -16.06 33.62 -5.16
N ASN A 426 -14.77 33.83 -5.41
CA ASN A 426 -14.34 34.49 -6.65
C ASN A 426 -14.42 33.53 -7.87
N ALA A 427 -14.08 34.04 -9.06
CA ALA A 427 -14.02 33.26 -10.30
C ALA A 427 -12.99 32.10 -10.28
N ASN A 428 -12.08 32.12 -9.30
CA ASN A 428 -11.08 31.09 -9.07
C ASN A 428 -11.54 29.99 -8.10
N GLY A 429 -12.73 30.11 -7.50
CA GLY A 429 -13.24 29.16 -6.52
C GLY A 429 -12.64 29.32 -5.11
N GLU A 430 -12.12 30.50 -4.78
CA GLU A 430 -11.61 30.88 -3.45
C GLU A 430 -12.68 31.64 -2.64
N PRO A 431 -12.80 31.42 -1.31
CA PRO A 431 -11.90 30.66 -0.46
C PRO A 431 -11.99 29.15 -0.70
N VAL A 432 -10.91 28.42 -0.44
CA VAL A 432 -10.80 26.98 -0.67
C VAL A 432 -11.28 26.18 0.55
N LEU A 433 -11.74 24.95 0.34
CA LEU A 433 -11.76 23.93 1.40
C LEU A 433 -10.47 23.11 1.26
N ALA A 434 -9.73 22.95 2.36
CA ALA A 434 -8.52 22.12 2.43
C ALA A 434 -8.59 21.21 3.65
N THR A 435 -7.87 20.09 3.62
CA THR A 435 -7.65 19.27 4.81
C THR A 435 -6.74 19.97 5.82
N ASN A 436 -6.87 19.62 7.10
CA ASN A 436 -5.99 20.12 8.16
C ASN A 436 -4.53 19.67 7.98
N ASP A 437 -3.58 20.62 7.97
CA ASP A 437 -2.14 20.36 7.81
C ASP A 437 -1.57 19.33 8.81
N ASN A 438 -2.15 19.25 10.01
CA ASN A 438 -1.69 18.33 11.06
C ASN A 438 -2.09 16.87 10.78
N ASP A 439 -3.12 16.64 9.96
CA ASP A 439 -3.65 15.31 9.68
C ASP A 439 -2.88 14.58 8.57
N GLN A 440 -2.12 15.31 7.75
CA GLN A 440 -1.28 14.79 6.66
C GLN A 440 -1.99 13.75 5.77
N ARG A 441 -3.21 14.10 5.33
CA ARG A 441 -4.16 13.16 4.69
C ARG A 441 -3.66 12.59 3.36
N VAL A 442 -2.78 13.28 2.62
CA VAL A 442 -2.22 12.80 1.35
C VAL A 442 -1.02 11.90 1.62
N GLN A 443 -1.02 10.73 0.98
CA GLN A 443 -0.02 9.68 1.09
C GLN A 443 0.41 9.23 -0.31
N ALA A 444 1.65 8.76 -0.46
CA ALA A 444 2.17 8.23 -1.72
C ALA A 444 1.73 6.77 -1.98
N SER A 445 0.44 6.50 -1.80
CA SER A 445 -0.21 5.20 -1.94
C SER A 445 -1.55 5.35 -2.65
N LEU A 446 -2.23 4.24 -2.96
CA LEU A 446 -3.56 4.28 -3.55
C LEU A 446 -4.58 4.81 -2.54
N GLN A 447 -5.19 5.96 -2.85
CA GLN A 447 -6.22 6.59 -2.03
C GLN A 447 -7.49 6.83 -2.84
N HIS A 448 -8.63 6.61 -2.18
CA HIS A 448 -9.94 7.03 -2.65
C HIS A 448 -10.20 8.44 -2.14
N VAL A 449 -10.51 9.37 -3.04
CA VAL A 449 -10.71 10.78 -2.70
C VAL A 449 -12.02 11.24 -3.31
N VAL A 450 -12.91 11.76 -2.47
CA VAL A 450 -14.21 12.28 -2.91
C VAL A 450 -14.39 13.72 -2.46
N VAL A 451 -14.77 14.58 -3.40
CA VAL A 451 -15.33 15.91 -3.11
C VAL A 451 -16.82 15.80 -3.32
N THR A 452 -17.63 16.16 -2.31
CA THR A 452 -19.07 16.40 -2.50
C THR A 452 -19.35 17.89 -2.35
N PHE A 453 -20.38 18.39 -3.02
CA PHE A 453 -20.91 19.73 -2.80
C PHE A 453 -22.43 19.71 -2.88
N ASP A 454 -23.09 20.25 -1.86
CA ASP A 454 -24.51 20.58 -1.89
C ASP A 454 -24.80 21.95 -1.21
N PRO A 455 -25.93 22.61 -1.50
CA PRO A 455 -26.23 23.94 -0.95
C PRO A 455 -26.47 24.00 0.57
N VAL A 456 -26.67 22.87 1.25
CA VAL A 456 -26.93 22.80 2.70
C VAL A 456 -25.63 22.59 3.47
N ASN A 457 -24.82 21.61 3.06
CA ASN A 457 -23.58 21.24 3.75
C ASN A 457 -22.33 21.95 3.20
N GLY A 458 -22.41 22.57 2.01
CA GLY A 458 -21.26 23.10 1.29
C GLY A 458 -20.41 21.99 0.69
N ARG A 459 -19.12 22.27 0.47
CA ARG A 459 -18.11 21.28 0.10
C ARG A 459 -17.81 20.35 1.27
N ARG A 460 -17.56 19.08 0.99
CA ARG A 460 -16.92 18.13 1.90
C ARG A 460 -15.81 17.36 1.19
N LEU A 461 -14.77 17.01 1.94
CA LEU A 461 -13.69 16.13 1.50
C LEU A 461 -13.81 14.79 2.24
N TYR A 462 -13.63 13.70 1.49
CA TYR A 462 -13.53 12.34 2.01
C TYR A 462 -12.24 11.71 1.50
N VAL A 463 -11.57 10.96 2.36
CA VAL A 463 -10.35 10.20 2.04
C VAL A 463 -10.51 8.79 2.57
N ASN A 464 -10.35 7.79 1.70
CA ASN A 464 -10.49 6.37 2.03
C ASN A 464 -11.83 6.04 2.73
N GLY A 465 -12.94 6.47 2.13
CA GLY A 465 -14.30 6.29 2.68
C GLY A 465 -14.68 7.27 3.80
N GLU A 466 -13.72 7.87 4.52
CA GLU A 466 -13.99 8.68 5.72
C GLU A 466 -14.14 10.18 5.42
N PHE A 467 -15.10 10.85 6.06
CA PHE A 467 -15.23 12.32 6.04
C PHE A 467 -14.10 12.95 6.86
N THR A 468 -13.36 13.90 6.30
CA THR A 468 -12.18 14.49 6.98
C THR A 468 -12.52 15.41 8.14
N GLY A 469 -13.76 15.89 8.25
CA GLY A 469 -14.23 16.77 9.32
C GLY A 469 -14.01 18.27 9.06
N ASP A 470 -13.23 18.63 8.05
CA ASP A 470 -12.93 20.01 7.67
C ASP A 470 -14.20 20.78 7.24
N GLN A 471 -14.28 22.05 7.63
CA GLN A 471 -15.47 22.88 7.44
C GLN A 471 -15.33 23.80 6.23
N ASP A 472 -16.35 23.83 5.35
CA ASP A 472 -16.34 24.72 4.18
C ASP A 472 -16.51 26.20 4.59
N PRO A 473 -15.54 27.09 4.28
CA PRO A 473 -15.69 28.54 4.48
C PRO A 473 -16.80 29.18 3.60
N SER A 474 -17.38 28.44 2.65
CA SER A 474 -18.42 28.88 1.72
C SER A 474 -19.73 28.08 1.84
N ALA A 475 -20.05 27.52 3.01
CA ALA A 475 -21.33 26.85 3.26
C ALA A 475 -22.55 27.74 2.92
N GLY A 476 -23.64 27.13 2.41
CA GLY A 476 -24.82 27.86 1.96
C GLY A 476 -24.72 28.51 0.56
N ALA A 477 -23.68 28.18 -0.21
CA ALA A 477 -23.48 28.71 -1.56
C ALA A 477 -24.25 27.94 -2.65
N VAL A 478 -24.34 28.52 -3.85
CA VAL A 478 -25.00 27.94 -5.03
C VAL A 478 -24.16 28.13 -6.29
N LEU A 479 -24.28 27.17 -7.23
CA LEU A 479 -23.48 27.09 -8.47
C LEU A 479 -23.89 28.11 -9.57
N ARG A 480 -24.67 29.14 -9.24
CA ARG A 480 -25.27 30.06 -10.23
C ARG A 480 -24.24 30.71 -11.16
N ASP A 481 -23.06 31.00 -10.61
CA ASP A 481 -22.06 31.85 -11.25
C ASP A 481 -21.00 31.02 -12.03
N TRP A 482 -21.24 29.72 -12.24
CA TRP A 482 -20.46 28.83 -13.12
C TRP A 482 -20.47 29.29 -14.60
N ASP A 483 -19.42 28.91 -15.33
CA ASP A 483 -19.28 29.14 -16.77
C ASP A 483 -19.44 27.84 -17.58
N ASN A 484 -19.90 27.93 -18.84
CA ASN A 484 -20.11 26.77 -19.71
C ASN A 484 -19.04 26.61 -20.82
N GLY A 485 -18.06 27.52 -20.88
CA GLY A 485 -16.94 27.52 -21.82
C GLY A 485 -15.68 26.78 -21.34
N TYR A 486 -15.74 26.10 -20.20
CA TYR A 486 -14.60 25.43 -19.56
C TYR A 486 -14.42 23.98 -20.03
N ALA A 487 -13.28 23.36 -19.72
CA ALA A 487 -12.95 21.98 -20.08
C ALA A 487 -12.61 21.13 -18.85
N LEU A 488 -13.02 19.86 -18.84
CA LEU A 488 -12.56 18.88 -17.85
C LEU A 488 -11.10 18.51 -18.15
N VAL A 489 -10.25 18.55 -17.13
CA VAL A 489 -8.82 18.23 -17.20
C VAL A 489 -8.37 17.45 -15.97
N VAL A 490 -7.43 16.53 -16.16
CA VAL A 490 -6.86 15.63 -15.14
C VAL A 490 -5.33 15.72 -15.19
N GLY A 491 -4.70 15.86 -14.02
CA GLY A 491 -3.25 15.92 -13.83
C GLY A 491 -2.56 17.26 -14.12
N ASN A 492 -3.27 18.27 -14.62
CA ASN A 492 -2.74 19.61 -14.81
C ASN A 492 -3.87 20.64 -14.95
N GLU A 493 -3.52 21.91 -15.06
CA GLU A 493 -4.41 22.97 -15.54
C GLU A 493 -4.52 22.93 -17.07
N VAL A 494 -5.57 23.52 -17.64
CA VAL A 494 -5.71 23.71 -19.11
C VAL A 494 -4.51 24.49 -19.68
N SER A 495 -3.94 25.43 -18.91
CA SER A 495 -2.72 26.18 -19.23
C SER A 495 -1.40 25.43 -18.95
N ALA A 496 -1.46 24.14 -18.60
CA ALA A 496 -0.32 23.22 -18.44
C ALA A 496 0.77 23.65 -17.43
N ASN A 497 0.42 24.48 -16.45
CA ASN A 497 1.35 25.15 -15.52
C ASN A 497 0.94 24.99 -14.03
N ARG A 498 0.15 23.96 -13.70
CA ARG A 498 -0.11 23.47 -12.33
C ARG A 498 -0.12 21.93 -12.34
N PRO A 499 0.98 21.28 -12.76
CA PRO A 499 1.04 19.84 -12.91
C PRO A 499 0.86 19.13 -11.57
N TRP A 500 0.16 18.01 -11.62
CA TRP A 500 0.16 16.98 -10.60
C TRP A 500 0.81 15.73 -11.17
N LYS A 501 1.67 15.09 -10.38
CA LYS A 501 2.38 13.86 -10.74
C LYS A 501 1.81 12.70 -9.94
N GLY A 502 1.45 11.63 -10.63
CA GLY A 502 0.79 10.49 -10.01
C GLY A 502 0.02 9.62 -10.99
N SER A 503 -0.65 8.60 -10.48
CA SER A 503 -1.55 7.72 -11.22
C SER A 503 -3.01 8.03 -10.91
N VAL A 504 -3.90 7.97 -11.90
CA VAL A 504 -5.36 7.95 -11.69
C VAL A 504 -5.88 6.61 -12.20
N ARG A 505 -6.51 5.82 -11.31
CA ARG A 505 -7.09 4.50 -11.64
C ARG A 505 -8.60 4.56 -11.92
N PHE A 506 -9.27 5.60 -11.42
CA PHE A 506 -10.69 5.85 -11.69
C PHE A 506 -11.01 7.33 -11.51
N LEU A 507 -11.94 7.84 -12.32
CA LEU A 507 -12.58 9.14 -12.13
C LEU A 507 -14.06 9.05 -12.49
N ALA A 508 -14.93 9.54 -11.60
CA ALA A 508 -16.34 9.78 -11.89
C ALA A 508 -16.78 11.19 -11.46
N ILE A 509 -17.68 11.79 -12.24
CA ILE A 509 -18.39 13.01 -11.88
C ILE A 509 -19.87 12.66 -11.73
N HIS A 510 -20.46 12.96 -10.58
CA HIS A 510 -21.86 12.67 -10.26
C HIS A 510 -22.67 13.98 -10.19
N LYS A 511 -23.93 13.95 -10.63
CA LYS A 511 -24.83 15.13 -10.59
C LYS A 511 -25.54 15.37 -9.25
N HIS A 512 -25.26 14.57 -8.24
CA HIS A 512 -25.74 14.75 -6.87
C HIS A 512 -24.57 14.58 -5.90
N ALA A 513 -24.71 15.09 -4.68
CA ALA A 513 -23.80 14.79 -3.59
C ALA A 513 -24.00 13.34 -3.14
N ILE A 514 -23.00 12.47 -3.38
CA ILE A 514 -23.03 11.08 -2.93
C ILE A 514 -23.08 11.05 -1.40
N THR A 515 -23.87 10.15 -0.81
CA THR A 515 -23.97 10.02 0.65
C THR A 515 -22.70 9.40 1.24
N ALA A 516 -22.45 9.62 2.54
CA ALA A 516 -21.26 9.10 3.20
C ALA A 516 -21.23 7.56 3.21
N GLU A 517 -22.40 6.93 3.33
CA GLU A 517 -22.58 5.49 3.27
C GLU A 517 -22.18 4.95 1.89
N ALA A 518 -22.64 5.60 0.81
CA ALA A 518 -22.30 5.19 -0.55
C ALA A 518 -20.82 5.45 -0.90
N ILE A 519 -20.20 6.50 -0.33
CA ILE A 519 -18.76 6.73 -0.42
C ILE A 519 -17.99 5.60 0.28
N ALA A 520 -18.41 5.18 1.48
CA ALA A 520 -17.81 4.05 2.19
C ALA A 520 -17.99 2.73 1.43
N THR A 521 -19.18 2.42 0.92
CA THR A 521 -19.41 1.24 0.05
C THR A 521 -18.50 1.27 -1.18
N ASN A 522 -18.37 2.42 -1.86
CA ASN A 522 -17.49 2.56 -3.03
C ASN A 522 -16.00 2.46 -2.69
N PHE A 523 -15.61 2.74 -1.44
CA PHE A 523 -14.25 2.52 -0.94
C PHE A 523 -13.97 1.02 -0.74
N GLU A 524 -14.84 0.32 0.01
CA GLU A 524 -14.71 -1.12 0.31
C GLU A 524 -14.71 -2.00 -0.95
N VAL A 525 -15.54 -1.65 -1.94
CA VAL A 525 -15.56 -2.36 -3.24
C VAL A 525 -14.23 -2.16 -4.00
N GLY A 526 -13.57 -1.02 -3.82
CA GLY A 526 -12.27 -0.72 -4.41
C GLY A 526 -12.32 -0.23 -5.87
N VAL A 527 -11.19 -0.40 -6.57
CA VAL A 527 -10.96 0.06 -7.94
C VAL A 527 -10.11 -0.91 -8.74
N GLY A 528 -10.28 -0.90 -10.07
CA GLY A 528 -9.56 -1.79 -10.99
C GLY A 528 -10.28 -3.12 -11.17
N ALA A 529 -9.60 -4.06 -11.84
CA ALA A 529 -10.07 -5.44 -11.93
C ALA A 529 -9.69 -6.20 -10.65
N LYS A 530 -10.71 -6.74 -9.98
CA LYS A 530 -10.55 -7.85 -9.05
C LYS A 530 -10.73 -9.16 -9.83
N TYR A 531 -9.96 -10.17 -9.48
CA TYR A 531 -9.84 -11.43 -10.19
C TYR A 531 -10.00 -12.56 -9.18
N LEU A 532 -10.78 -13.59 -9.51
CA LEU A 532 -10.75 -14.86 -8.77
C LEU A 532 -9.82 -15.83 -9.49
N LEU A 533 -8.70 -16.17 -8.83
CA LEU A 533 -7.76 -17.21 -9.28
C LEU A 533 -8.11 -18.53 -8.61
N LEU A 534 -8.52 -19.51 -9.41
CA LEU A 534 -8.98 -20.83 -8.97
C LEU A 534 -7.85 -21.86 -9.12
N PHE A 535 -7.08 -22.08 -8.05
CA PHE A 535 -6.00 -23.06 -8.02
C PHE A 535 -6.58 -24.47 -7.87
N ASN A 536 -6.47 -25.30 -8.92
CA ASN A 536 -6.98 -26.67 -8.89
C ASN A 536 -6.15 -27.52 -7.91
N VAL A 537 -6.83 -28.15 -6.94
CA VAL A 537 -6.26 -29.05 -5.94
C VAL A 537 -6.91 -30.43 -5.96
N SER A 538 -7.76 -30.73 -6.96
CA SER A 538 -8.57 -31.96 -7.04
C SER A 538 -7.75 -33.24 -6.82
N ASP A 539 -6.62 -33.35 -7.51
CA ASP A 539 -5.73 -34.53 -7.46
C ASP A 539 -4.95 -34.64 -6.12
N LEU A 540 -4.85 -33.56 -5.35
CA LEU A 540 -4.15 -33.54 -4.06
C LEU A 540 -5.02 -34.06 -2.90
N ILE A 541 -6.34 -34.15 -3.11
CA ILE A 541 -7.33 -34.51 -2.08
C ILE A 541 -8.36 -35.55 -2.55
N ASP A 542 -8.16 -36.17 -3.71
CA ASP A 542 -9.05 -37.16 -4.33
C ASP A 542 -10.53 -36.71 -4.47
N LEU A 543 -10.76 -35.40 -4.64
CA LEU A 543 -12.10 -34.80 -4.74
C LEU A 543 -12.23 -33.94 -6.01
N PRO A 544 -12.81 -34.47 -7.11
CA PRO A 544 -12.89 -33.78 -8.40
C PRO A 544 -13.62 -32.44 -8.37
N GLY A 545 -13.05 -31.43 -9.04
CA GLY A 545 -13.61 -30.07 -9.13
C GLY A 545 -13.35 -29.21 -7.91
N SER A 546 -12.30 -29.51 -7.13
CA SER A 546 -11.94 -28.79 -5.91
C SER A 546 -10.87 -27.75 -6.17
N TYR A 547 -11.09 -26.53 -5.65
CA TYR A 547 -10.22 -25.39 -5.86
C TYR A 547 -9.98 -24.65 -4.55
N ILE A 548 -8.77 -24.13 -4.39
CA ILE A 548 -8.50 -23.01 -3.48
C ILE A 548 -8.54 -21.75 -4.32
N VAL A 549 -9.33 -20.78 -3.90
CA VAL A 549 -9.61 -19.57 -4.67
C VAL A 549 -9.08 -18.36 -3.91
N PHE A 550 -8.34 -17.50 -4.59
CA PHE A 550 -7.91 -16.20 -4.06
C PHE A 550 -8.61 -15.06 -4.78
N GLU A 551 -8.97 -14.02 -4.02
CA GLU A 551 -9.18 -12.68 -4.59
C GLU A 551 -7.82 -12.07 -4.89
N VAL A 552 -7.62 -11.68 -6.15
CA VAL A 552 -6.38 -11.09 -6.63
C VAL A 552 -6.68 -9.76 -7.31
N GLN A 553 -5.90 -8.73 -7.02
CA GLN A 553 -5.98 -7.46 -7.73
C GLN A 553 -4.58 -6.93 -8.02
N GLN A 554 -4.39 -6.36 -9.21
CA GLN A 554 -3.14 -5.67 -9.51
C GLN A 554 -3.13 -4.31 -8.78
N ILE A 555 -2.10 -4.05 -7.97
CA ILE A 555 -1.97 -2.83 -7.18
C ILE A 555 -1.38 -1.71 -8.05
N ASP A 556 -0.34 -2.05 -8.80
CA ASP A 556 0.41 -1.20 -9.72
C ASP A 556 1.13 -2.05 -10.78
N ASP A 557 2.04 -1.45 -11.56
CA ASP A 557 2.79 -2.17 -12.59
C ASP A 557 3.87 -3.14 -12.05
N PHE A 558 3.96 -3.33 -10.71
CA PHE A 558 5.01 -4.10 -10.02
C PHE A 558 4.51 -5.15 -9.03
N GLY A 559 3.22 -5.17 -8.67
CA GLY A 559 2.72 -6.12 -7.67
C GLY A 559 1.23 -6.43 -7.71
N TYR A 560 0.90 -7.61 -7.18
CA TYR A 560 -0.44 -8.12 -7.00
C TYR A 560 -0.76 -8.24 -5.51
N GLN A 561 -1.97 -7.85 -5.11
CA GLN A 561 -2.52 -8.21 -3.82
C GLN A 561 -3.23 -9.55 -3.94
N PHE A 562 -2.90 -10.50 -3.08
CA PHE A 562 -3.64 -11.75 -2.87
C PHE A 562 -4.38 -11.67 -1.54
N ALA A 563 -5.67 -11.97 -1.52
CA ALA A 563 -6.51 -11.85 -0.33
C ALA A 563 -7.59 -12.94 -0.26
N THR A 564 -8.15 -13.09 0.95
CA THR A 564 -9.40 -13.82 1.22
C THR A 564 -9.44 -15.25 0.64
N PRO A 565 -8.42 -16.12 0.85
CA PRO A 565 -8.47 -17.47 0.32
C PRO A 565 -9.66 -18.26 0.86
N PHE A 566 -10.36 -18.96 -0.03
CA PHE A 566 -11.42 -19.89 0.33
C PHE A 566 -11.32 -21.20 -0.46
N PHE A 567 -11.77 -22.29 0.14
CA PHE A 567 -11.99 -23.57 -0.54
C PHE A 567 -13.39 -23.62 -1.16
N THR A 568 -13.54 -24.22 -2.33
CA THR A 568 -14.83 -24.51 -2.97
C THR A 568 -14.75 -25.75 -3.85
N ASN A 569 -15.89 -26.38 -4.11
CA ASN A 569 -16.02 -27.47 -5.09
C ASN A 569 -17.08 -27.11 -6.14
N LEU A 570 -16.69 -27.05 -7.42
CA LEU A 570 -17.57 -26.61 -8.52
C LEU A 570 -18.57 -27.68 -8.99
N ASN A 571 -18.54 -28.88 -8.42
CA ASN A 571 -19.50 -29.94 -8.66
C ASN A 571 -20.52 -30.07 -7.49
N ASP A 572 -20.54 -29.10 -6.56
CA ASP A 572 -21.31 -29.13 -5.31
C ASP A 572 -21.03 -30.39 -4.45
N ALA A 573 -19.83 -30.95 -4.55
CA ALA A 573 -19.43 -32.15 -3.80
C ALA A 573 -18.76 -31.78 -2.46
N GLU A 574 -19.27 -32.34 -1.36
CA GLU A 574 -18.69 -32.21 -0.03
C GLU A 574 -17.58 -33.27 0.23
N PRO A 575 -16.54 -32.94 1.01
CA PRO A 575 -15.52 -33.91 1.40
C PRO A 575 -16.09 -34.96 2.36
N ALA A 576 -15.74 -36.23 2.14
CA ALA A 576 -16.25 -37.36 2.93
C ALA A 576 -15.74 -37.43 4.39
N GLY A 577 -14.80 -36.56 4.75
CA GLY A 577 -14.22 -36.38 6.08
C GLY A 577 -13.28 -35.19 6.10
N ASP A 578 -12.75 -34.85 7.27
CA ASP A 578 -11.88 -33.68 7.44
C ASP A 578 -10.53 -33.87 6.73
N ILE A 579 -10.16 -32.93 5.87
CA ILE A 579 -8.93 -32.92 5.09
C ILE A 579 -7.96 -31.89 5.70
N PRO A 580 -6.81 -32.28 6.25
CA PRO A 580 -5.82 -31.35 6.77
C PRO A 580 -5.30 -30.38 5.71
N LEU A 581 -5.16 -29.10 6.07
CA LEU A 581 -4.56 -28.06 5.24
C LEU A 581 -3.62 -27.20 6.10
N LYS A 582 -2.32 -27.24 5.80
CA LYS A 582 -1.30 -26.46 6.50
C LYS A 582 -0.39 -25.73 5.52
N GLY A 583 -0.03 -24.50 5.89
CA GLY A 583 0.98 -23.65 5.25
C GLY A 583 0.79 -23.47 3.74
N ILE A 584 -0.05 -22.50 3.35
CA ILE A 584 -0.24 -22.16 1.94
C ILE A 584 0.77 -21.07 1.56
N ARG A 585 1.55 -21.29 0.50
CA ARG A 585 2.43 -20.25 -0.06
C ARG A 585 2.12 -20.00 -1.53
N ILE A 586 2.33 -18.75 -1.95
CA ILE A 586 2.11 -18.29 -3.32
C ILE A 586 3.43 -18.40 -4.09
N GLY A 587 3.40 -19.17 -5.16
CA GLY A 587 4.43 -19.21 -6.18
C GLY A 587 4.10 -18.32 -7.36
N VAL A 588 5.11 -17.70 -7.95
CA VAL A 588 5.05 -16.92 -9.19
C VAL A 588 6.12 -17.46 -10.12
N ASN A 589 5.72 -17.93 -11.30
CA ASN A 589 6.63 -18.31 -12.38
C ASN A 589 7.70 -19.34 -11.93
N GLY A 590 7.25 -20.52 -11.50
CA GLY A 590 8.13 -21.63 -11.09
C GLY A 590 8.78 -21.53 -9.71
N THR A 591 8.59 -20.44 -8.96
CA THR A 591 9.24 -20.23 -7.65
C THR A 591 8.31 -19.61 -6.61
N GLU A 592 8.45 -20.00 -5.34
CA GLU A 592 7.81 -19.29 -4.22
C GLU A 592 8.21 -17.82 -4.20
N ALA A 593 7.25 -16.93 -3.92
CA ALA A 593 7.56 -15.54 -3.67
C ALA A 593 8.41 -15.42 -2.38
N PRO A 594 9.52 -14.66 -2.38
CA PRO A 594 10.42 -14.57 -1.23
C PRO A 594 9.83 -13.77 -0.06
N VAL A 595 8.80 -12.97 -0.32
CA VAL A 595 8.06 -12.14 0.63
C VAL A 595 6.56 -12.30 0.37
N GLY A 596 5.73 -11.82 1.30
CA GLY A 596 4.27 -11.86 1.15
C GLY A 596 3.62 -13.21 1.50
N GLN A 597 4.32 -14.10 2.22
CA GLN A 597 3.83 -15.45 2.52
C GLN A 597 2.95 -15.54 3.78
N VAL A 598 2.02 -14.60 3.98
CA VAL A 598 1.18 -14.53 5.21
C VAL A 598 0.32 -15.79 5.41
N PHE A 599 -0.07 -16.44 4.32
CA PHE A 599 -0.89 -17.66 4.32
C PHE A 599 -0.10 -18.92 4.73
N GLY A 600 1.22 -18.81 4.88
CA GLY A 600 2.08 -19.87 5.40
C GLY A 600 1.79 -20.23 6.87
N HIS A 601 0.98 -19.43 7.56
CA HIS A 601 0.51 -19.68 8.93
C HIS A 601 -0.87 -20.36 9.01
N ILE A 602 -1.51 -20.69 7.88
CA ILE A 602 -2.77 -21.45 7.89
C ILE A 602 -2.52 -22.84 8.46
N ASP A 603 -3.32 -23.24 9.45
CA ASP A 603 -3.40 -24.59 9.98
C ASP A 603 -4.88 -24.88 10.29
N THR A 604 -5.54 -25.64 9.40
CA THR A 604 -6.99 -25.83 9.43
C THR A 604 -7.41 -27.17 8.81
N LEU A 605 -8.71 -27.46 8.85
CA LEU A 605 -9.34 -28.63 8.23
C LEU A 605 -10.35 -28.18 7.18
N ILE A 606 -10.21 -28.63 5.94
CA ILE A 606 -11.31 -28.54 4.96
C ILE A 606 -12.36 -29.57 5.36
N SER A 607 -13.60 -29.15 5.59
CA SER A 607 -14.66 -30.00 6.14
C SER A 607 -16.04 -29.55 5.69
N ALA A 608 -16.97 -30.50 5.49
CA ALA A 608 -18.35 -30.20 5.08
C ALA A 608 -19.05 -29.23 6.05
N ALA A 609 -18.79 -29.35 7.36
CA ALA A 609 -19.36 -28.48 8.39
C ALA A 609 -18.89 -27.01 8.32
N SER A 610 -17.78 -26.74 7.63
CA SER A 610 -17.22 -25.39 7.46
C SER A 610 -17.55 -24.77 6.10
N ILE A 611 -18.26 -25.49 5.23
CA ILE A 611 -18.73 -25.01 3.93
C ILE A 611 -20.09 -24.32 4.13
N VAL A 612 -20.15 -23.04 3.78
CA VAL A 612 -21.37 -22.22 3.77
C VAL A 612 -21.53 -21.65 2.36
N ASP A 613 -22.72 -21.78 1.78
CA ASP A 613 -23.02 -21.37 0.39
C ASP A 613 -21.97 -21.86 -0.64
N GLY A 614 -21.52 -23.11 -0.47
CA GLY A 614 -20.52 -23.75 -1.35
C GLY A 614 -19.06 -23.32 -1.12
N ARG A 615 -18.76 -22.52 -0.08
CA ARG A 615 -17.41 -21.99 0.21
C ARG A 615 -17.01 -22.19 1.67
N GLN A 616 -15.73 -22.47 1.90
CA GLN A 616 -15.10 -22.42 3.23
C GLN A 616 -14.00 -21.37 3.23
N LEU A 617 -14.17 -20.29 4.00
CA LEU A 617 -13.12 -19.27 4.18
C LEU A 617 -11.91 -19.87 4.93
N LEU A 618 -10.70 -19.68 4.39
CA LEU A 618 -9.45 -20.19 4.96
C LEU A 618 -8.68 -19.10 5.72
N SER A 619 -8.74 -17.85 5.25
CA SER A 619 -8.15 -16.70 5.94
C SER A 619 -8.79 -15.39 5.48
N PRO A 620 -9.02 -14.40 6.36
CA PRO A 620 -9.44 -13.05 5.98
C PRO A 620 -8.26 -12.13 5.60
N LEU A 621 -7.01 -12.63 5.67
CA LEU A 621 -5.82 -11.80 5.47
C LEU A 621 -5.56 -11.52 3.98
N GLY A 622 -4.80 -10.44 3.74
CA GLY A 622 -4.27 -10.07 2.44
C GLY A 622 -2.75 -9.88 2.48
N THR A 623 -2.12 -9.98 1.31
CA THR A 623 -0.67 -9.82 1.16
C THR A 623 -0.30 -9.30 -0.23
N VAL A 624 0.92 -8.80 -0.40
CA VAL A 624 1.43 -8.30 -1.68
C VAL A 624 2.55 -9.19 -2.18
N VAL A 625 2.47 -9.56 -3.45
CA VAL A 625 3.44 -10.40 -4.16
C VAL A 625 3.97 -9.63 -5.37
N GLU A 626 5.29 -9.67 -5.59
CA GLU A 626 5.97 -9.01 -6.71
C GLU A 626 5.55 -9.62 -8.07
N ALA A 627 5.29 -8.75 -9.05
CA ALA A 627 5.07 -9.13 -10.45
C ALA A 627 6.43 -9.35 -11.15
N LYS A 628 6.57 -10.47 -11.87
CA LYS A 628 7.86 -10.86 -12.48
C LYS A 628 7.91 -10.56 -13.97
N SER A 629 6.98 -11.15 -14.72
CA SER A 629 6.79 -10.98 -16.16
C SER A 629 5.63 -10.02 -16.48
N GLY A 630 4.74 -9.77 -15.52
CA GLY A 630 3.58 -8.89 -15.66
C GLY A 630 2.28 -9.64 -15.96
N PRO A 631 1.12 -8.97 -15.88
CA PRO A 631 -0.19 -9.62 -15.70
C PRO A 631 -0.65 -10.54 -16.84
N GLU A 632 -0.15 -10.33 -18.06
CA GLU A 632 -0.49 -11.18 -19.22
C GLU A 632 0.31 -12.50 -19.27
N GLU A 633 1.43 -12.59 -18.53
CA GLU A 633 2.43 -13.67 -18.64
C GLU A 633 2.75 -14.32 -17.28
N ASP A 634 2.43 -13.68 -16.15
CA ASP A 634 2.63 -14.24 -14.81
C ASP A 634 1.65 -15.39 -14.54
N LEU A 635 2.22 -16.57 -14.25
CA LEU A 635 1.52 -17.75 -13.77
C LEU A 635 1.76 -17.94 -12.27
N PHE A 636 0.66 -18.06 -11.54
CA PHE A 636 0.66 -18.31 -10.11
C PHE A 636 0.40 -19.79 -9.84
N PHE A 637 0.95 -20.30 -8.74
CA PHE A 637 0.62 -21.61 -8.19
C PHE A 637 0.65 -21.54 -6.66
N LEU A 638 0.04 -22.52 -5.99
CA LEU A 638 0.14 -22.67 -4.54
C LEU A 638 1.07 -23.82 -4.19
N THR A 639 1.77 -23.70 -3.07
CA THR A 639 2.52 -24.80 -2.45
C THR A 639 2.03 -25.02 -1.02
N PHE A 640 2.14 -26.26 -0.52
CA PHE A 640 1.53 -26.68 0.75
C PHE A 640 2.52 -27.38 1.67
N ASP A 641 2.54 -27.03 2.95
CA ASP A 641 3.22 -27.82 4.00
C ASP A 641 2.48 -29.16 4.21
N GLN A 642 1.14 -29.11 4.19
CA GLN A 642 0.28 -30.28 4.15
C GLN A 642 -1.01 -29.98 3.39
N ILE A 643 -1.44 -30.90 2.53
CA ILE A 643 -2.82 -30.94 2.00
C ILE A 643 -3.27 -32.40 1.87
N GLY A 644 -4.28 -32.77 2.67
CA GLY A 644 -4.72 -34.16 2.81
C GLY A 644 -3.59 -35.07 3.32
N ALA A 645 -3.27 -36.09 2.52
CA ALA A 645 -2.16 -37.02 2.76
C ALA A 645 -0.80 -36.52 2.25
N ASN A 646 -0.78 -35.47 1.41
CA ASN A 646 0.44 -34.92 0.84
C ASN A 646 1.12 -34.00 1.85
N LEU A 647 2.44 -34.14 2.01
CA LEU A 647 3.26 -33.49 3.03
C LEU A 647 4.56 -32.97 2.42
N TYR A 648 4.90 -31.71 2.67
CA TYR A 648 6.20 -31.13 2.37
C TYR A 648 6.83 -30.60 3.66
N ASN A 649 7.92 -31.23 4.11
CA ASN A 649 8.61 -30.82 5.32
C ASN A 649 9.54 -29.63 5.03
N ARG A 650 9.00 -28.41 5.13
CA ARG A 650 9.79 -27.19 5.00
C ARG A 650 10.89 -27.15 6.06
N GLU A 651 12.13 -26.91 5.61
CA GLU A 651 13.19 -26.52 6.51
C GLU A 651 12.83 -25.19 7.16
N ILE A 652 12.57 -25.20 8.47
CA ILE A 652 12.47 -23.98 9.26
C ILE A 652 13.86 -23.34 9.19
N PRO A 653 14.01 -22.10 8.68
CA PRO A 653 15.30 -21.44 8.64
C PRO A 653 15.89 -21.44 10.05
N ALA A 654 17.10 -21.98 10.19
CA ALA A 654 17.78 -21.96 11.47
C ALA A 654 17.80 -20.52 11.98
N ALA A 655 17.28 -20.28 13.18
CA ALA A 655 17.29 -18.96 13.78
C ALA A 655 18.72 -18.43 13.70
N PRO A 656 18.95 -17.23 13.12
CA PRO A 656 20.30 -16.72 12.94
C PRO A 656 20.99 -16.76 14.29
N ALA A 657 22.21 -17.32 14.31
CA ALA A 657 23.01 -17.36 15.53
C ALA A 657 23.03 -15.95 16.13
N PRO A 658 22.83 -15.79 17.44
CA PRO A 658 22.97 -14.48 18.09
C PRO A 658 24.27 -13.86 17.61
N ALA A 659 24.21 -12.61 17.13
CA ALA A 659 25.42 -11.92 16.69
C ALA A 659 26.44 -11.98 17.83
N ASP A 660 27.69 -12.36 17.51
CA ASP A 660 28.77 -12.37 18.49
C ASP A 660 28.77 -11.00 19.20
N PRO A 661 28.78 -10.96 20.55
CA PRO A 661 28.78 -9.70 21.28
C PRO A 661 29.90 -8.81 20.75
N ALA A 662 29.55 -7.58 20.38
CA ALA A 662 30.53 -6.65 19.85
C ALA A 662 31.67 -6.48 20.87
N ASP A 663 32.90 -6.76 20.46
CA ASP A 663 34.10 -6.48 21.25
C ASP A 663 34.32 -4.96 21.23
N ILE A 664 33.63 -4.27 22.15
CA ILE A 664 33.69 -2.83 22.31
C ILE A 664 34.99 -2.51 23.08
N PRO A 665 35.94 -1.77 22.49
CA PRO A 665 37.14 -1.35 23.21
C PRO A 665 36.78 -0.64 24.52
N ASP A 666 37.50 -0.98 25.58
CA ASP A 666 37.30 -0.50 26.95
C ASP A 666 35.98 -0.92 27.65
N GLN A 667 35.21 -1.88 27.12
CA GLN A 667 34.06 -2.44 27.85
C GLN A 667 34.51 -3.24 29.10
N PRO A 668 33.93 -3.01 30.29
CA PRO A 668 34.24 -3.79 31.48
C PRO A 668 33.90 -5.28 31.31
N ARG A 669 34.88 -6.16 31.55
CA ARG A 669 34.69 -7.63 31.58
C ARG A 669 33.87 -8.11 32.79
N LEU A 670 33.70 -7.26 33.80
CA LEU A 670 32.87 -7.50 34.99
C LEU A 670 31.75 -6.46 35.04
N GLY A 671 30.52 -6.94 35.21
CA GLY A 671 29.33 -6.12 35.31
C GLY A 671 28.83 -5.97 36.75
N LEU A 672 27.72 -5.23 36.87
CA LEU A 672 26.89 -5.15 38.07
C LEU A 672 25.56 -5.85 37.80
N ARG A 673 24.93 -6.40 38.84
CA ARG A 673 23.53 -6.80 38.80
C ARG A 673 22.62 -5.56 38.75
N ASP A 674 21.61 -5.59 37.89
CA ASP A 674 20.61 -4.54 37.82
C ASP A 674 19.59 -4.60 38.97
N PHE A 675 18.70 -3.61 39.06
CA PHE A 675 17.68 -3.52 40.11
C PHE A 675 16.76 -4.75 40.20
N GLY A 676 16.46 -5.42 39.08
CA GLY A 676 15.68 -6.65 39.03
C GLY A 676 16.50 -7.87 39.47
N GLU A 677 17.72 -7.99 38.96
CA GLU A 677 18.67 -9.06 39.29
C GLU A 677 19.03 -9.05 40.78
N ILE A 678 19.38 -7.89 41.35
CA ILE A 678 19.64 -7.71 42.79
C ILE A 678 18.46 -8.21 43.62
N ASN A 679 17.23 -7.85 43.23
CA ASN A 679 16.02 -8.23 43.97
C ASN A 679 15.78 -9.75 43.89
N ALA A 680 15.98 -10.37 42.72
CA ALA A 680 15.88 -11.81 42.53
C ALA A 680 16.97 -12.58 43.31
N SER A 681 18.22 -12.13 43.27
CA SER A 681 19.33 -12.72 44.03
C SER A 681 19.06 -12.67 45.53
N LEU A 682 18.62 -11.53 46.07
CA LEU A 682 18.30 -11.41 47.50
C LEU A 682 17.12 -12.30 47.92
N ALA A 683 16.08 -12.42 47.08
CA ALA A 683 14.97 -13.35 47.32
C ALA A 683 15.44 -14.80 47.38
N GLN A 684 16.25 -15.24 46.40
CA GLN A 684 16.79 -16.60 46.33
C GLN A 684 17.73 -16.91 47.49
N MET A 685 18.65 -15.99 47.81
CA MET A 685 19.61 -16.17 48.90
C MET A 685 18.97 -16.17 50.27
N THR A 686 17.89 -15.42 50.51
CA THR A 686 17.19 -15.43 51.82
C THR A 686 16.04 -16.44 51.90
N GLY A 687 15.51 -16.92 50.76
CA GLY A 687 14.29 -17.72 50.71
C GLY A 687 13.01 -16.91 51.00
N ILE A 688 13.09 -15.59 51.06
CA ILE A 688 11.94 -14.69 51.25
C ILE A 688 11.46 -14.22 49.87
N LEU A 689 10.16 -14.34 49.60
CA LEU A 689 9.58 -13.87 48.35
C LEU A 689 9.71 -12.35 48.21
N ALA A 690 10.05 -11.86 47.02
CA ALA A 690 10.09 -10.42 46.72
C ALA A 690 8.74 -9.70 46.95
N THR A 691 7.63 -10.45 46.95
CA THR A 691 6.28 -9.96 47.27
C THR A 691 5.99 -9.83 48.77
N HIS A 692 6.93 -10.21 49.65
CA HIS A 692 6.81 -10.00 51.10
C HIS A 692 6.65 -8.50 51.42
N THR A 693 5.64 -8.14 52.21
CA THR A 693 5.17 -6.74 52.34
C THR A 693 6.25 -5.72 52.69
N GLN A 694 7.12 -6.03 53.66
CA GLN A 694 8.25 -5.16 54.03
C GLN A 694 9.30 -5.04 52.92
N VAL A 695 9.51 -6.11 52.15
CA VAL A 695 10.51 -6.18 51.08
C VAL A 695 9.99 -5.40 49.87
N ALA A 696 8.78 -5.70 49.38
CA ALA A 696 8.17 -4.99 48.27
C ALA A 696 8.08 -3.46 48.51
N ALA A 697 7.69 -3.05 49.72
CA ALA A 697 7.63 -1.63 50.08
C ALA A 697 9.03 -0.97 50.14
N THR A 698 10.05 -1.70 50.55
CA THR A 698 11.44 -1.19 50.54
C THR A 698 11.98 -1.13 49.12
N TYR A 699 11.72 -2.16 48.31
CA TYR A 699 12.14 -2.26 46.91
C TYR A 699 11.61 -1.08 46.11
N GLU A 700 10.30 -0.84 46.07
CA GLU A 700 9.74 0.30 45.31
C GLU A 700 10.25 1.66 45.80
N LYS A 701 10.61 1.80 47.09
CA LYS A 701 11.24 3.02 47.63
C LYS A 701 12.67 3.21 47.14
N VAL A 702 13.47 2.15 47.00
CA VAL A 702 14.90 2.23 46.64
C VAL A 702 15.20 1.88 45.19
N LYS A 703 14.21 1.44 44.40
CA LYS A 703 14.35 1.02 43.00
C LYS A 703 15.06 2.04 42.11
N GLN A 704 14.70 3.32 42.24
CA GLN A 704 15.35 4.43 41.53
C GLN A 704 16.77 4.74 42.03
N GLN A 705 17.16 4.17 43.17
CA GLN A 705 18.51 4.27 43.72
C GLN A 705 19.38 3.09 43.30
N LEU A 706 18.83 1.98 42.76
CA LEU A 706 19.58 0.79 42.32
C LEU A 706 20.14 0.96 40.89
N PRO A 707 21.14 0.14 40.47
CA PRO A 707 21.65 0.16 39.10
C PRO A 707 20.55 -0.19 38.08
N THR A 708 20.44 0.59 37.00
CA THR A 708 19.49 0.35 35.90
C THR A 708 20.12 -0.31 34.67
N LEU A 709 21.45 -0.47 34.68
CA LEU A 709 22.26 -1.08 33.64
C LEU A 709 23.38 -1.87 34.33
N THR A 710 23.88 -2.91 33.67
CA THR A 710 24.91 -3.81 34.21
C THR A 710 26.34 -3.26 34.12
N ASN A 711 26.52 -1.94 33.93
CA ASN A 711 27.82 -1.30 33.75
C ASN A 711 28.44 -0.81 35.07
N LEU A 712 29.66 -1.28 35.36
CA LEU A 712 30.49 -0.89 36.51
C LEU A 712 30.76 0.63 36.62
N ASP A 713 30.96 1.32 35.49
CA ASP A 713 31.24 2.77 35.47
C ASP A 713 30.08 3.62 36.00
N GLY A 714 28.88 3.04 36.01
CA GLY A 714 27.66 3.65 36.56
C GLY A 714 27.51 3.52 38.08
N PHE A 715 28.50 2.98 38.81
CA PHE A 715 28.34 2.75 40.25
C PHE A 715 28.39 4.04 41.08
N LEU A 716 27.32 4.29 41.85
CA LEU A 716 27.17 5.50 42.67
C LEU A 716 26.90 5.16 44.13
N ALA A 717 27.32 6.03 45.05
CA ALA A 717 27.07 5.87 46.50
C ALA A 717 25.57 5.74 46.85
N ALA A 718 24.67 6.29 46.02
CA ALA A 718 23.23 6.08 46.14
C ALA A 718 22.81 4.61 45.99
N GLN A 719 23.47 3.87 45.08
CA GLN A 719 23.21 2.45 44.83
C GLN A 719 23.69 1.59 45.99
N GLN A 720 24.86 1.86 46.55
CA GLN A 720 25.31 1.21 47.78
C GLN A 720 24.27 1.35 48.93
N MET A 721 23.68 2.55 49.08
CA MET A 721 22.63 2.79 50.08
C MET A 721 21.29 2.14 49.72
N GLY A 722 20.92 2.06 48.45
CA GLY A 722 19.73 1.36 47.97
C GLY A 722 19.82 -0.15 48.21
N ILE A 723 20.95 -0.76 47.81
CA ILE A 723 21.28 -2.17 48.05
C ILE A 723 21.24 -2.48 49.54
N THR A 724 21.94 -1.69 50.37
CA THR A 724 21.98 -1.90 51.82
C THR A 724 20.57 -1.89 52.44
N GLN A 725 19.71 -0.93 52.06
CA GLN A 725 18.33 -0.88 52.55
C GLN A 725 17.52 -2.11 52.14
N LEU A 726 17.62 -2.55 50.88
CA LEU A 726 16.90 -3.71 50.37
C LEU A 726 17.37 -5.00 51.05
N THR A 727 18.69 -5.24 51.13
CA THR A 727 19.27 -6.39 51.83
C THR A 727 18.86 -6.42 53.30
N VAL A 728 18.86 -5.28 54.00
CA VAL A 728 18.37 -5.18 55.39
C VAL A 728 16.89 -5.54 55.49
N ALA A 729 16.04 -5.17 54.53
CA ALA A 729 14.62 -5.60 54.53
C ALA A 729 14.47 -7.12 54.35
N TYR A 730 15.22 -7.73 53.44
CA TYR A 730 15.27 -9.19 53.26
C TYR A 730 15.78 -9.92 54.50
N CYS A 731 16.91 -9.49 55.08
CA CYS A 731 17.48 -10.08 56.29
C CYS A 731 16.61 -9.87 57.54
N ASN A 732 15.84 -8.77 57.62
CA ASN A 732 14.82 -8.61 58.66
C ASN A 732 13.72 -9.66 58.52
N ALA A 733 13.08 -9.75 57.35
CA ALA A 733 12.02 -10.72 57.08
C ALA A 733 12.46 -12.17 57.33
N LEU A 734 13.71 -12.50 56.98
CA LEU A 734 14.34 -13.79 57.29
C LEU A 734 14.47 -14.04 58.80
N VAL A 735 15.13 -13.14 59.54
CA VAL A 735 15.48 -13.39 60.96
C VAL A 735 14.30 -13.22 61.91
N ASP A 736 13.31 -12.40 61.57
CA ASP A 736 12.09 -12.24 62.36
C ASP A 736 11.11 -13.42 62.20
N SER A 737 11.19 -14.14 61.07
CA SER A 737 10.45 -15.40 60.86
C SER A 737 11.17 -16.58 61.51
N SER A 738 10.56 -17.16 62.55
CA SER A 738 11.10 -18.37 63.21
C SER A 738 11.21 -19.57 62.27
N ALA A 739 10.32 -19.68 61.28
CA ALA A 739 10.37 -20.73 60.26
C ALA A 739 11.50 -20.49 59.24
N ALA A 740 11.63 -19.27 58.71
CA ALA A 740 12.64 -18.98 57.70
C ALA A 740 14.06 -19.05 58.28
N ARG A 741 14.31 -18.50 59.47
CA ARG A 741 15.63 -18.58 60.11
C ARG A 741 16.02 -20.00 60.52
N ALA A 742 15.06 -20.88 60.83
CA ALA A 742 15.37 -22.29 61.09
C ALA A 742 15.78 -23.07 59.83
N LEU A 743 15.31 -22.64 58.66
CA LEU A 743 15.71 -23.19 57.35
C LEU A 743 17.07 -22.66 56.88
N VAL A 744 17.40 -21.39 57.16
CA VAL A 744 18.67 -20.78 56.73
C VAL A 744 19.80 -20.98 57.74
N PHE A 745 19.51 -21.01 59.05
CA PHE A 745 20.50 -21.11 60.13
C PHE A 745 20.23 -22.33 61.02
N PRO A 746 20.34 -23.56 60.48
CA PRO A 746 20.01 -24.78 61.22
C PRO A 746 20.93 -24.97 62.44
N GLY A 747 20.33 -25.22 63.60
CA GLY A 747 21.05 -25.51 64.84
C GLY A 747 21.56 -24.30 65.64
N PHE A 748 21.40 -23.07 65.15
CA PHE A 748 21.75 -21.86 65.90
C PHE A 748 20.71 -21.55 66.99
N ASP A 749 21.16 -21.30 68.22
CA ASP A 749 20.27 -20.98 69.36
C ASP A 749 19.91 -19.49 69.40
N PHE A 750 18.84 -19.14 68.69
CA PHE A 750 18.23 -17.80 68.71
C PHE A 750 17.59 -17.41 70.06
N SER A 751 17.46 -18.32 71.03
CA SER A 751 16.91 -18.03 72.36
C SER A 751 17.98 -17.63 73.37
N ALA A 752 19.24 -17.97 73.11
CA ALA A 752 20.37 -17.57 73.94
C ALA A 752 20.69 -16.07 73.79
N GLY A 753 21.05 -15.43 74.91
CA GLY A 753 21.63 -14.09 74.90
C GLY A 753 22.98 -14.07 74.16
N ALA A 754 23.33 -12.92 73.57
CA ALA A 754 24.45 -12.81 72.63
C ALA A 754 25.81 -13.32 73.18
N SER A 755 26.07 -13.11 74.47
CA SER A 755 27.26 -13.60 75.19
C SER A 755 27.37 -15.13 75.29
N THR A 756 26.29 -15.85 74.99
CA THR A 756 26.21 -17.32 74.95
C THR A 756 25.95 -17.84 73.53
N ALA A 757 25.24 -17.07 72.70
CA ALA A 757 24.94 -17.45 71.32
C ALA A 757 26.18 -17.44 70.41
N PHE A 758 27.16 -16.55 70.64
CA PHE A 758 28.34 -16.39 69.78
C PHE A 758 29.68 -16.71 70.48
N ASN A 759 29.66 -17.50 71.55
CA ASN A 759 30.81 -17.69 72.44
C ASN A 759 31.86 -18.73 72.02
N THR A 760 31.66 -19.42 70.90
CA THR A 760 32.62 -20.37 70.30
C THR A 760 32.60 -20.25 68.78
N ALA A 761 33.70 -20.63 68.11
CA ALA A 761 33.82 -20.61 66.65
C ALA A 761 32.68 -21.40 65.97
N THR A 762 32.42 -22.63 66.42
CA THR A 762 31.35 -23.50 65.91
C THR A 762 29.96 -22.88 65.97
N LYS A 763 29.65 -22.04 66.97
CA LYS A 763 28.36 -21.33 67.02
C LYS A 763 28.28 -20.13 66.09
N ARG A 764 29.42 -19.53 65.72
CA ARG A 764 29.50 -18.46 64.71
C ARG A 764 29.41 -19.04 63.31
N GLU A 765 30.05 -20.18 63.07
CA GLU A 765 29.97 -20.96 61.83
C GLU A 765 28.52 -21.33 61.48
N GLN A 766 27.65 -21.61 62.46
CA GLN A 766 26.20 -21.82 62.26
C GLN A 766 25.45 -20.62 61.64
N ILE A 767 26.05 -19.41 61.65
CA ILE A 767 25.54 -18.23 60.94
C ILE A 767 26.38 -17.91 59.70
N ILE A 768 27.70 -18.04 59.79
CA ILE A 768 28.63 -17.64 58.73
C ILE A 768 28.59 -18.61 57.54
N GLU A 769 28.71 -19.92 57.77
CA GLU A 769 28.78 -20.90 56.67
C GLU A 769 27.51 -20.93 55.80
N PRO A 770 26.28 -20.87 56.35
CA PRO A 770 25.08 -20.77 55.52
C PRO A 770 25.01 -19.50 54.67
N LEU A 771 25.60 -18.39 55.11
CA LEU A 771 25.67 -17.15 54.31
C LEU A 771 26.68 -17.29 53.17
N LEU A 772 27.87 -17.85 53.44
CA LEU A 772 28.89 -18.10 52.40
C LEU A 772 28.41 -19.09 51.35
N ALA A 773 27.79 -20.20 51.76
CA ALA A 773 27.22 -21.18 50.85
C ALA A 773 26.12 -20.58 49.95
N ARG A 774 25.28 -19.67 50.50
CA ARG A 774 24.23 -18.98 49.74
C ARG A 774 24.75 -17.90 48.79
N LEU A 775 25.92 -17.34 49.07
CA LEU A 775 26.67 -16.46 48.16
C LEU A 775 27.47 -17.20 47.09
N LEU A 776 27.53 -18.54 47.14
CA LEU A 776 28.48 -19.36 46.38
C LEU A 776 29.95 -18.94 46.64
N ALA A 777 30.23 -18.53 47.87
CA ALA A 777 31.53 -18.03 48.34
C ALA A 777 32.10 -18.84 49.53
N SER A 778 31.57 -20.04 49.77
CA SER A 778 32.25 -21.06 50.55
C SER A 778 33.26 -21.80 49.66
N GLU A 779 34.18 -22.54 50.27
CA GLU A 779 34.90 -23.61 49.60
C GLU A 779 33.92 -24.67 49.08
N LEU A 780 34.34 -25.39 48.04
CA LEU A 780 33.64 -26.50 47.43
C LEU A 780 34.54 -27.74 47.48
N ALA A 781 33.92 -28.91 47.60
CA ALA A 781 34.63 -30.18 47.48
C ALA A 781 34.90 -30.48 46.00
N ASP A 782 36.18 -30.51 45.61
CA ASP A 782 36.63 -30.90 44.27
C ASP A 782 37.57 -32.11 44.38
N GLY A 783 37.02 -33.29 44.10
CA GLY A 783 37.72 -34.58 43.92
C GLY A 783 38.62 -35.03 45.07
N ASP A 784 39.79 -34.40 45.17
CA ASP A 784 40.89 -34.71 46.08
C ASP A 784 40.95 -33.77 47.30
N ASN A 785 40.23 -32.64 47.30
CA ASN A 785 40.20 -31.68 48.41
C ASN A 785 38.76 -31.22 48.75
N PRO A 786 38.28 -31.39 50.00
CA PRO A 786 36.98 -30.88 50.42
C PRO A 786 36.90 -29.36 50.52
N ASP A 787 38.04 -28.68 50.64
CA ASP A 787 38.16 -27.25 50.93
C ASP A 787 38.82 -26.48 49.76
N SER A 788 38.28 -26.60 48.54
CA SER A 788 38.81 -25.91 47.34
C SER A 788 37.99 -24.65 47.00
N PRO A 789 38.58 -23.44 46.98
CA PRO A 789 37.93 -22.25 46.45
C PRO A 789 37.99 -22.22 44.91
N LEU A 790 36.96 -21.68 44.25
CA LEU A 790 36.99 -21.40 42.81
C LEU A 790 38.03 -20.32 42.47
N ALA A 791 38.65 -20.41 41.30
CA ALA A 791 39.76 -19.56 40.90
C ALA A 791 39.45 -18.04 40.83
N GLU A 792 38.18 -17.67 40.61
CA GLU A 792 37.72 -16.27 40.51
C GLU A 792 36.72 -15.87 41.63
N GLN A 793 36.51 -16.70 42.67
CA GLN A 793 35.63 -16.34 43.80
C GLN A 793 36.35 -15.47 44.86
N ALA A 794 35.56 -14.78 45.70
CA ALA A 794 36.10 -14.06 46.86
C ALA A 794 36.68 -15.03 47.91
N ASP A 795 37.81 -14.66 48.52
CA ASP A 795 38.51 -15.46 49.53
C ASP A 795 37.58 -15.79 50.73
N PRO A 796 37.18 -17.07 50.93
CA PRO A 796 36.30 -17.46 52.01
C PRO A 796 36.89 -17.18 53.39
N ALA A 797 38.22 -17.28 53.56
CA ALA A 797 38.89 -17.02 54.84
C ALA A 797 38.81 -15.52 55.21
N ALA A 798 38.95 -14.63 54.23
CA ALA A 798 38.76 -13.20 54.41
C ALA A 798 37.30 -12.86 54.77
N LEU A 799 36.31 -13.45 54.09
CA LEU A 799 34.89 -13.25 54.39
C LEU A 799 34.52 -13.75 55.80
N ARG A 800 35.05 -14.91 56.22
CA ARG A 800 34.90 -15.40 57.60
C ARG A 800 35.50 -14.44 58.62
N LEU A 801 36.67 -13.87 58.34
CA LEU A 801 37.35 -12.93 59.24
C LEU A 801 36.51 -11.67 59.46
N GLU A 802 36.02 -11.04 58.39
CA GLU A 802 35.18 -9.84 58.46
C GLU A 802 33.85 -10.09 59.20
N LEU A 803 33.18 -11.22 58.91
CA LEU A 803 31.92 -11.57 59.60
C LEU A 803 32.15 -11.88 61.09
N ASN A 804 33.28 -12.48 61.46
CA ASN A 804 33.65 -12.67 62.86
C ASN A 804 33.91 -11.34 63.57
N GLN A 805 34.67 -10.43 62.96
CA GLN A 805 34.93 -9.10 63.52
C GLN A 805 33.63 -8.30 63.71
N LEU A 806 32.69 -8.39 62.76
CA LEU A 806 31.36 -7.79 62.91
C LEU A 806 30.59 -8.38 64.10
N ILE A 807 30.63 -9.71 64.29
CA ILE A 807 30.01 -10.37 65.45
C ILE A 807 30.65 -9.89 66.76
N ASP A 808 31.98 -9.78 66.83
CA ASP A 808 32.69 -9.25 68.01
C ASP A 808 32.28 -7.80 68.32
N ASN A 809 32.30 -6.93 67.31
CA ASN A 809 31.87 -5.54 67.45
C ASN A 809 30.42 -5.43 67.93
N MET A 810 29.50 -6.20 67.34
CA MET A 810 28.08 -6.21 67.71
C MET A 810 27.80 -6.78 69.11
N THR A 811 28.65 -7.68 69.61
CA THR A 811 28.49 -8.38 70.90
C THR A 811 29.38 -7.85 72.03
N SER A 812 30.14 -6.79 71.77
CA SER A 812 31.04 -6.07 72.70
C SER A 812 30.40 -5.49 73.98
N CYS A 813 29.10 -5.71 74.20
CA CYS A 813 28.35 -5.38 75.42
C CYS A 813 28.46 -6.45 76.54
N GLY A 814 29.04 -7.63 76.26
CA GLY A 814 29.20 -8.68 77.28
C GLY A 814 27.87 -9.10 77.91
N GLY A 815 27.78 -9.10 79.24
CA GLY A 815 26.54 -9.45 79.97
C GLY A 815 25.43 -8.38 79.94
N SER A 816 25.69 -7.17 79.43
CA SER A 816 24.72 -6.06 79.40
C SER A 816 24.06 -5.83 78.03
N CYS A 817 24.24 -6.76 77.09
CA CYS A 817 23.57 -6.71 75.80
C CYS A 817 22.04 -6.71 75.93
N ALA A 818 21.36 -5.94 75.08
CA ALA A 818 19.91 -5.93 74.97
C ALA A 818 19.37 -7.33 74.60
N SER A 819 18.13 -7.65 75.02
CA SER A 819 17.55 -8.99 74.85
C SER A 819 17.34 -9.41 73.40
N ASP A 820 17.25 -8.45 72.48
CA ASP A 820 17.14 -8.66 71.03
C ASP A 820 18.51 -8.81 70.34
N ARG A 821 19.63 -8.57 71.05
CA ARG A 821 20.97 -8.44 70.44
C ARG A 821 21.37 -9.64 69.60
N THR A 822 20.99 -10.85 69.99
CA THR A 822 21.27 -12.06 69.19
C THR A 822 20.65 -11.95 67.79
N LEU A 823 19.40 -11.50 67.69
CA LEU A 823 18.70 -11.27 66.42
C LEU A 823 19.31 -10.09 65.66
N THR A 824 19.65 -8.99 66.35
CA THR A 824 20.30 -7.83 65.72
C THR A 824 21.65 -8.19 65.08
N THR A 825 22.46 -9.02 65.76
CA THR A 825 23.75 -9.49 65.23
C THR A 825 23.56 -10.37 64.00
N VAL A 826 22.64 -11.35 64.01
CA VAL A 826 22.38 -12.19 62.82
C VAL A 826 21.85 -11.36 61.64
N LYS A 827 20.97 -10.38 61.89
CA LYS A 827 20.50 -9.43 60.87
C LYS A 827 21.66 -8.63 60.26
N ALA A 828 22.59 -8.14 61.09
CA ALA A 828 23.76 -7.41 60.63
C ALA A 828 24.73 -8.29 59.82
N SER A 829 25.04 -9.50 60.28
CA SER A 829 25.88 -10.45 59.54
C SER A 829 25.25 -10.87 58.20
N CYS A 830 23.94 -11.13 58.18
CA CYS A 830 23.19 -11.38 56.95
C CYS A 830 23.27 -10.20 55.99
N ALA A 831 23.03 -8.97 56.47
CA ALA A 831 23.04 -7.79 55.62
C ALA A 831 24.44 -7.45 55.09
N ALA A 832 25.48 -7.65 55.90
CA ALA A 832 26.87 -7.45 55.48
C ALA A 832 27.31 -8.48 54.41
N ALA A 833 26.94 -9.75 54.58
CA ALA A 833 27.25 -10.80 53.60
C ALA A 833 26.47 -10.59 52.29
N LEU A 834 25.13 -10.53 52.36
CA LEU A 834 24.26 -10.51 51.19
C LEU A 834 24.17 -9.13 50.50
N GLY A 835 24.68 -8.07 51.14
CA GLY A 835 24.81 -6.73 50.55
C GLY A 835 26.21 -6.43 50.01
N SER A 836 27.10 -7.43 49.99
CA SER A 836 28.50 -7.27 49.57
C SER A 836 28.68 -7.24 48.05
N ALA A 837 29.90 -6.92 47.61
CA ALA A 837 30.30 -7.00 46.21
C ALA A 837 30.12 -8.40 45.58
N VAL A 838 30.13 -9.46 46.39
CA VAL A 838 29.90 -10.85 45.94
C VAL A 838 28.46 -11.05 45.43
N MET A 839 27.47 -10.35 46.03
CA MET A 839 26.11 -10.31 45.52
C MET A 839 25.97 -9.34 44.33
N LEU A 840 26.79 -8.29 44.27
CA LEU A 840 26.59 -7.22 43.31
C LEU A 840 27.26 -7.43 41.95
N LEU A 841 28.45 -8.04 41.90
CA LEU A 841 29.22 -8.25 40.67
C LEU A 841 28.72 -9.50 39.91
N GLN A 842 28.86 -9.46 38.58
CA GLN A 842 28.58 -10.58 37.67
C GLN A 842 29.49 -10.58 36.44
#